data_AF-A0A2D7IF86-F1
#
_entry.id   AF-A0A2D7IF86-F1
#
_cell.length_a   1.000
_cell.length_b   1.000
_cell.length_c   1.000
_cell.angle_alpha   90.00
_cell.angle_beta   90.00
_cell.angle_gamma   90.00
#
_symmetry.space_group_name_H-M   'P 1'
#
loop_
_entity.id
_entity.type
_entity.pdbx_description
1 polymer ?
#
loop_
_entity_poly.entity_id
_entity_poly.type
_entity_poly.pdbx_seq_one_letter_code
_entity_poly.pdbx_strand_id
1 'polypeptide(L)'
;MPGEYYSSPSEGSTLSKSKDEKGKNNDVIKSKAIVPNALHQYASYNYIWTLSGLSEEEIRDPKLYKTNPPHDIIARSGGIGPSTSFNNASPFDTPKDVSGDGMGMEAVYAKERNKSRIETAEASNLILKRNHDIFFKRVVMTGSYVPNPDRKLMNFNKLEMDLEEPLGITLFEKLRAAAYNNGYLDHTDAPYLLTLEFVGMDSTGKVIRNPVPKKYYPIKISNFIMNLNAGGTTYSGIAVPWTEFGMSNRFLYTRGQFKVEGNSLREKFDSITEGLKSNQEKEIAKNIKQHIDEYVIQIHPDFNTEKYTGDVADVKQMQSSDFETEGKQTTKSEMQVNPGTAVSKLIESIMLSTPYYNDLVKNVVEKYFGKDGKPSSGVGGVIDGEMVPWFKILTSVQTEKPFDDITKMHKKKIIYSVQPYQIHILNFAVPGLSGADMMGKYVKKDYQYIFTGQNLDILDLDINYKAAFFQSSLTSGSRADTGNDAKDTSGDENANLYYGQSRYPEPELPLRSYPGISSTEDAVQRADKSNKTQEFFDYLINGTGFMVRVEMKIMGDPSFIGDHYAEPIKVMGDGKIQKVERVGSYGGNVWDEQQGAFDLDQGEPLVTLHFRYPTDFDEVSGNYKFKSQEEIQFSGLYKVSRVESTFDNGQFTQILTMVRMNNQKGDKKSAKPLINKEKINYQDAKPKAYNVTDIDAAGRIRGGL
;
A
#
# COMPACT_ATOMS: atom_id res chain seq x y z
N MET A 1 80.30 16.56 -32.39
CA MET A 1 80.15 16.17 -33.81
C MET A 1 78.74 15.63 -34.01
N PRO A 2 78.08 15.98 -35.13
CA PRO A 2 76.77 16.63 -35.06
C PRO A 2 75.69 16.03 -35.99
N GLY A 3 74.45 16.55 -35.83
CA GLY A 3 73.43 16.68 -36.88
C GLY A 3 72.45 15.50 -37.00
N GLU A 4 71.16 15.66 -37.31
CA GLU A 4 70.41 16.76 -37.94
C GLU A 4 68.89 16.53 -37.67
N TYR A 5 68.13 17.51 -37.16
CA TYR A 5 67.32 18.58 -37.80
C TYR A 5 65.78 18.32 -37.79
N TYR A 6 65.07 19.19 -37.02
CA TYR A 6 63.75 19.85 -37.25
C TYR A 6 62.46 19.01 -37.43
N SER A 7 61.27 19.37 -36.92
CA SER A 7 60.69 20.67 -36.56
C SER A 7 59.45 20.50 -35.64
N SER A 8 59.18 21.51 -34.80
CA SER A 8 57.88 21.78 -34.15
C SER A 8 57.16 22.90 -34.94
N PRO A 9 55.81 23.05 -34.88
CA PRO A 9 55.24 23.95 -33.86
C PRO A 9 53.81 23.62 -33.38
N SER A 10 53.37 24.47 -32.44
CA SER A 10 52.16 24.60 -31.62
C SER A 10 50.84 24.94 -32.34
N GLU A 11 49.77 24.99 -31.53
CA GLU A 11 48.40 25.54 -31.78
C GLU A 11 47.50 24.63 -32.62
N GLY A 12 46.19 24.42 -32.39
CA GLY A 12 45.17 25.17 -31.68
C GLY A 12 43.91 25.10 -32.56
N SER A 13 42.84 24.45 -32.08
CA SER A 13 41.46 24.46 -32.61
C SER A 13 41.17 23.98 -34.06
N THR A 14 40.23 23.04 -34.21
CA THR A 14 38.98 23.27 -34.97
C THR A 14 38.01 22.10 -34.77
N LEU A 15 36.75 22.45 -34.49
CA LEU A 15 35.59 21.57 -34.58
C LEU A 15 35.40 21.04 -36.02
N SER A 16 34.98 19.79 -36.15
CA SER A 16 34.11 19.35 -37.24
C SER A 16 33.01 18.41 -36.74
N LYS A 17 31.77 18.94 -36.70
CA LYS A 17 30.52 18.18 -36.87
C LYS A 17 30.62 17.42 -38.22
N SER A 18 30.01 16.28 -38.52
CA SER A 18 28.78 15.59 -38.10
C SER A 18 28.76 14.23 -38.81
N LYS A 19 28.11 13.21 -38.24
CA LYS A 19 26.94 12.59 -38.89
C LYS A 19 26.25 11.62 -37.92
N ASP A 20 24.98 11.90 -37.72
CA ASP A 20 24.01 11.16 -36.94
C ASP A 20 23.82 9.74 -37.48
N GLU A 21 23.84 8.74 -36.59
CA GLU A 21 22.95 7.59 -36.71
C GLU A 21 22.14 7.43 -35.43
N LYS A 22 20.84 7.33 -35.67
CA LYS A 22 19.73 7.47 -34.74
C LYS A 22 19.63 6.30 -33.76
N GLY A 23 19.32 6.63 -32.50
CA GLY A 23 18.17 6.07 -31.81
C GLY A 23 18.28 4.62 -31.33
N LYS A 24 19.05 4.39 -30.27
CA LYS A 24 18.66 3.42 -29.23
C LYS A 24 18.30 4.22 -27.98
N ASN A 25 17.00 4.36 -27.73
CA ASN A 25 16.49 4.77 -26.42
C ASN A 25 16.93 3.70 -25.42
N ASN A 26 18.08 3.91 -24.81
CA ASN A 26 18.41 3.28 -23.54
C ASN A 26 17.51 3.97 -22.51
N ASP A 27 16.33 3.40 -22.25
CA ASP A 27 15.59 3.70 -21.02
C ASP A 27 16.42 3.18 -19.85
N VAL A 28 17.35 4.04 -19.42
CA VAL A 28 18.11 3.86 -18.20
C VAL A 28 17.11 4.02 -17.04
N ILE A 29 16.52 2.91 -16.60
CA ILE A 29 15.91 2.80 -15.28
C ILE A 29 17.06 2.96 -14.27
N LYS A 30 17.39 4.21 -13.94
CA LYS A 30 18.31 4.56 -12.86
C LYS A 30 17.74 3.94 -11.58
N SER A 31 18.46 2.97 -11.00
CA SER A 31 18.25 2.57 -9.61
C SER A 31 18.37 3.83 -8.75
N LYS A 32 17.24 4.39 -8.35
CA LYS A 32 17.23 5.64 -7.61
C LYS A 32 17.70 5.35 -6.18
N ALA A 33 18.79 6.03 -5.81
CA ALA A 33 19.60 5.89 -4.59
C ALA A 33 18.77 5.76 -3.30
N ILE A 34 19.37 5.09 -2.29
CA ILE A 34 18.87 5.05 -0.91
C ILE A 34 18.47 6.46 -0.48
N VAL A 35 17.26 6.60 0.08
CA VAL A 35 16.68 7.88 0.47
C VAL A 35 16.91 8.08 1.97
N PRO A 36 17.66 9.12 2.40
CA PRO A 36 17.85 9.39 3.82
C PRO A 36 16.53 9.75 4.50
N ASN A 37 16.46 9.57 5.82
CA ASN A 37 15.31 10.04 6.61
C ASN A 37 15.17 11.56 6.46
N ALA A 38 14.00 12.02 6.01
CA ALA A 38 13.73 13.44 5.77
C ALA A 38 13.79 14.27 7.06
N LEU A 39 13.59 13.65 8.23
CA LEU A 39 13.65 14.34 9.51
C LEU A 39 15.07 14.77 9.91
N HIS A 40 16.11 14.16 9.34
CA HIS A 40 17.51 14.57 9.59
C HIS A 40 17.83 15.98 9.11
N GLN A 41 16.96 16.57 8.27
CA GLN A 41 17.11 17.96 7.88
C GLN A 41 16.79 18.92 9.04
N TYR A 42 15.95 18.50 10.00
CA TYR A 42 15.62 19.28 11.17
C TYR A 42 16.65 19.05 12.29
N ALA A 43 17.09 20.13 12.92
CA ALA A 43 17.76 20.04 14.23
C ALA A 43 16.73 19.88 15.37
N SER A 44 15.54 20.47 15.19
CA SER A 44 14.38 20.26 16.04
C SER A 44 13.11 20.35 15.20
N TYR A 45 12.15 19.46 15.46
CA TYR A 45 10.86 19.45 14.76
C TYR A 45 9.71 19.17 15.71
N ASN A 46 8.52 19.47 15.25
CA ASN A 46 7.25 19.09 15.84
C ASN A 46 6.30 18.64 14.71
N TYR A 47 5.22 17.96 15.08
CA TYR A 47 4.16 17.55 14.16
C TYR A 47 2.85 18.25 14.51
N ILE A 48 2.05 18.54 13.49
CA ILE A 48 0.74 19.16 13.62
C ILE A 48 -0.31 18.23 13.03
N TRP A 49 -1.18 17.72 13.92
CA TRP A 49 -2.43 17.07 13.57
C TRP A 49 -3.58 18.07 13.49
N THR A 50 -4.40 17.96 12.45
CA THR A 50 -5.65 18.70 12.26
C THR A 50 -6.75 17.73 11.86
N LEU A 51 -7.87 17.71 12.59
CA LEU A 51 -9.10 16.99 12.23
C LEU A 51 -10.12 18.00 11.72
N SER A 52 -10.66 17.76 10.53
CA SER A 52 -11.60 18.66 9.86
C SER A 52 -12.75 17.93 9.19
N GLY A 53 -13.81 18.66 8.85
CA GLY A 53 -14.88 18.15 7.97
C GLY A 53 -14.35 17.81 6.57
N LEU A 54 -15.08 16.94 5.88
CA LEU A 54 -14.75 16.53 4.51
C LEU A 54 -16.05 16.30 3.74
N SER A 55 -16.21 16.91 2.58
CA SER A 55 -17.40 16.77 1.74
C SER A 55 -17.30 15.59 0.74
N GLU A 56 -18.46 15.13 0.26
CA GLU A 56 -18.52 14.07 -0.76
C GLU A 56 -17.86 14.52 -2.08
N GLU A 57 -17.90 15.81 -2.41
CA GLU A 57 -17.23 16.36 -3.59
C GLU A 57 -15.70 16.27 -3.47
N GLU A 58 -15.16 16.63 -2.32
CA GLU A 58 -13.72 16.55 -2.03
C GLU A 58 -13.23 15.10 -1.99
N ILE A 59 -14.03 14.17 -1.49
CA ILE A 59 -13.70 12.73 -1.55
C ILE A 59 -13.65 12.26 -2.99
N ARG A 60 -14.62 12.65 -3.82
CA ARG A 60 -14.63 12.24 -5.23
C ARG A 60 -13.48 12.84 -6.04
N ASP A 61 -13.00 14.02 -5.65
CA ASP A 61 -11.79 14.61 -6.22
C ASP A 61 -10.73 14.98 -5.16
N PRO A 62 -9.81 14.04 -4.85
CA PRO A 62 -8.77 14.23 -3.83
C PRO A 62 -7.88 15.46 -3.98
N LYS A 63 -7.82 16.05 -5.17
CA LYS A 63 -7.08 17.29 -5.39
C LYS A 63 -7.63 18.43 -4.54
N LEU A 64 -8.95 18.48 -4.33
CA LEU A 64 -9.61 19.58 -3.63
C LEU A 64 -9.14 19.69 -2.17
N TYR A 65 -9.19 18.60 -1.40
CA TYR A 65 -8.74 18.63 -0.01
C TYR A 65 -7.22 18.72 0.16
N LYS A 66 -6.43 18.44 -0.88
CA LYS A 66 -4.97 18.59 -0.88
C LYS A 66 -4.50 20.03 -1.16
N THR A 67 -5.31 20.81 -1.88
CA THR A 67 -4.98 22.19 -2.27
C THR A 67 -5.71 23.25 -1.45
N ASN A 68 -6.94 22.97 -1.02
CA ASN A 68 -7.74 23.92 -0.27
C ASN A 68 -7.28 24.02 1.19
N PRO A 69 -7.44 25.20 1.83
CA PRO A 69 -7.21 25.30 3.26
C PRO A 69 -8.24 24.44 4.02
N PRO A 70 -7.86 23.80 5.15
CA PRO A 70 -8.81 23.09 5.99
C PRO A 70 -9.98 23.97 6.43
N HIS A 71 -11.19 23.43 6.38
CA HIS A 71 -12.43 24.08 6.84
C HIS A 71 -13.14 23.17 7.85
N ASP A 72 -14.08 23.72 8.63
CA ASP A 72 -14.81 22.97 9.67
C ASP A 72 -13.85 22.20 10.61
N ILE A 73 -12.82 22.90 11.10
CA ILE A 73 -11.78 22.32 11.97
C ILE A 73 -12.41 21.94 13.32
N ILE A 74 -12.30 20.66 13.68
CA ILE A 74 -12.86 20.08 14.90
C ILE A 74 -11.82 20.08 16.04
N ALA A 75 -10.61 19.65 15.73
CA ALA A 75 -9.50 19.53 16.67
C ALA A 75 -8.17 19.84 15.98
N ARG A 76 -7.21 20.42 16.72
CA ARG A 76 -5.89 20.75 16.19
C ARG A 76 -4.85 20.82 17.31
N SER A 77 -3.74 20.12 17.10
CA SER A 77 -2.62 20.05 18.06
C SER A 77 -1.99 21.41 18.39
N GLY A 78 -1.94 22.34 17.42
CA GLY A 78 -1.45 23.71 17.61
C GLY A 78 -2.51 24.74 18.01
N GLY A 79 -3.73 24.31 18.35
CA GLY A 79 -4.89 25.19 18.52
C GLY A 79 -5.58 25.53 17.20
N ILE A 80 -6.89 25.74 17.25
CA ILE A 80 -7.76 26.01 16.09
C ILE A 80 -7.53 27.44 15.59
N GLY A 81 -7.41 28.39 16.51
CA GLY A 81 -7.23 29.81 16.20
C GLY A 81 -8.51 30.53 15.76
N PRO A 82 -8.46 31.86 15.58
CA PRO A 82 -9.64 32.69 15.37
C PRO A 82 -10.17 32.71 13.92
N SER A 83 -9.35 32.30 12.95
CA SER A 83 -9.67 32.39 11.52
C SER A 83 -9.84 31.00 10.90
N THR A 84 -11.02 30.41 11.10
CA THR A 84 -11.40 29.13 10.48
C THR A 84 -12.43 29.36 9.38
N SER A 85 -12.23 28.67 8.26
CA SER A 85 -13.23 28.59 7.21
C SER A 85 -14.28 27.53 7.59
N PHE A 86 -15.52 27.74 7.16
CA PHE A 86 -16.62 26.79 7.35
C PHE A 86 -17.28 26.52 6.01
N ASN A 87 -17.60 25.26 5.73
CA ASN A 87 -18.40 24.92 4.57
C ASN A 87 -19.88 25.25 4.83
N ASN A 88 -20.67 25.41 3.78
CA ASN A 88 -22.11 25.70 3.86
C ASN A 88 -22.92 24.78 2.93
N ALA A 89 -22.45 23.55 2.72
CA ALA A 89 -23.20 22.55 1.99
C ALA A 89 -24.38 22.09 2.85
N SER A 90 -25.57 22.68 2.67
CA SER A 90 -26.79 22.21 3.34
C SER A 90 -27.22 20.86 2.76
N PRO A 91 -27.37 19.79 3.57
CA PRO A 91 -27.85 18.49 3.09
C PRO A 91 -29.34 18.53 2.72
N PHE A 92 -30.06 19.53 3.23
CA PHE A 92 -31.47 19.76 2.95
C PHE A 92 -31.63 20.84 1.89
N ASP A 93 -32.49 20.59 0.91
CA ASP A 93 -33.11 21.69 0.17
C ASP A 93 -33.90 22.52 1.17
N THR A 94 -33.65 23.83 1.23
CA THR A 94 -34.48 24.76 2.00
C THR A 94 -35.93 24.49 1.61
N PRO A 95 -36.83 24.16 2.57
CA PRO A 95 -38.22 23.92 2.24
C PRO A 95 -38.72 25.13 1.46
N LYS A 96 -39.06 24.94 0.16
CA LYS A 96 -39.78 26.00 -0.56
C LYS A 96 -41.01 26.28 0.28
N ASP A 97 -41.27 27.54 0.59
CA ASP A 97 -42.51 27.94 1.23
C ASP A 97 -43.65 27.73 0.23
N VAL A 98 -44.11 26.48 0.16
CA VAL A 98 -45.37 26.13 -0.47
C VAL A 98 -46.42 26.46 0.59
N SER A 99 -46.77 27.73 0.74
CA SER A 99 -47.96 28.13 1.49
C SER A 99 -49.17 27.88 0.61
N GLY A 100 -49.80 26.71 0.75
CA GLY A 100 -51.03 26.39 0.04
C GLY A 100 -51.85 25.34 0.79
N ASP A 101 -53.17 25.58 0.87
CA ASP A 101 -54.20 24.78 1.56
C ASP A 101 -54.38 23.34 1.02
N GLY A 102 -53.45 22.84 0.19
CA GLY A 102 -53.48 21.52 -0.44
C GLY A 102 -52.32 20.59 -0.07
N MET A 103 -51.51 20.91 0.95
CA MET A 103 -50.39 20.06 1.35
C MET A 103 -50.90 18.78 2.05
N GLY A 104 -50.65 17.61 1.46
CA GLY A 104 -50.98 16.32 2.07
C GLY A 104 -50.23 16.09 3.38
N MET A 105 -50.79 15.28 4.28
CA MET A 105 -50.27 15.13 5.65
C MET A 105 -48.80 14.75 5.75
N GLU A 106 -48.32 13.87 4.87
CA GLU A 106 -46.93 13.45 4.84
C GLU A 106 -45.95 14.59 4.51
N ALA A 107 -46.37 15.53 3.64
CA ALA A 107 -45.55 16.69 3.28
C ALA A 107 -45.38 17.66 4.47
N VAL A 108 -46.42 17.80 5.30
CA VAL A 108 -46.38 18.61 6.52
C VAL A 108 -45.44 17.97 7.55
N TYR A 109 -45.58 16.66 7.81
CA TYR A 109 -44.68 15.95 8.72
C TYR A 109 -43.23 15.93 8.23
N ALA A 110 -42.99 15.84 6.92
CA ALA A 110 -41.66 15.96 6.34
C ALA A 110 -41.06 17.37 6.55
N LYS A 111 -41.86 18.44 6.36
CA LYS A 111 -41.44 19.83 6.60
C LYS A 111 -41.05 20.04 8.07
N GLU A 112 -41.86 19.55 9.00
CA GLU A 112 -41.62 19.71 10.44
C GLU A 112 -40.40 18.92 10.93
N ARG A 113 -40.22 17.68 10.45
CA ARG A 113 -39.00 16.89 10.70
C ARG A 113 -37.75 17.60 10.19
N ASN A 114 -37.78 18.14 8.96
CA ASN A 114 -36.64 18.86 8.39
C ASN A 114 -36.32 20.14 9.18
N LYS A 115 -37.35 20.88 9.61
CA LYS A 115 -37.17 22.07 10.45
C LYS A 115 -36.42 21.75 11.74
N SER A 116 -36.84 20.74 12.49
CA SER A 116 -36.16 20.34 13.72
C SER A 116 -34.70 19.90 13.49
N ARG A 117 -34.43 19.19 12.38
CA ARG A 117 -33.06 18.79 12.02
C ARG A 117 -32.17 19.99 11.70
N ILE A 118 -32.70 20.97 10.97
CA ILE A 118 -32.01 22.22 10.64
C ILE A 118 -31.71 23.01 11.93
N GLU A 119 -32.71 23.23 12.78
CA GLU A 119 -32.54 23.96 14.05
C GLU A 119 -31.46 23.33 14.95
N THR A 120 -31.45 21.99 15.02
CA THR A 120 -30.42 21.30 15.81
C THR A 120 -29.03 21.43 15.18
N ALA A 121 -28.94 21.33 13.85
CA ALA A 121 -27.68 21.50 13.15
C ALA A 121 -27.13 22.93 13.26
N GLU A 122 -28.00 23.94 13.23
CA GLU A 122 -27.64 25.34 13.46
C GLU A 122 -27.09 25.55 14.88
N ALA A 123 -27.70 24.93 15.90
CA ALA A 123 -27.19 24.97 17.26
C ALA A 123 -25.79 24.35 17.37
N SER A 124 -25.56 23.19 16.76
CA SER A 124 -24.23 22.58 16.68
C SER A 124 -23.23 23.48 15.92
N ASN A 125 -23.66 24.12 14.84
CA ASN A 125 -22.81 25.00 14.03
C ASN A 125 -22.40 26.26 14.81
N LEU A 126 -23.25 26.78 15.69
CA LEU A 126 -22.88 27.85 16.63
C LEU A 126 -21.76 27.41 17.57
N ILE A 127 -21.74 26.13 17.99
CA ILE A 127 -20.69 25.59 18.86
C ILE A 127 -19.38 25.44 18.07
N LEU A 128 -19.44 24.92 16.85
CA LEU A 128 -18.27 24.80 15.98
C LEU A 128 -17.63 26.17 15.71
N LYS A 129 -18.43 27.20 15.43
CA LYS A 129 -17.98 28.58 15.18
C LYS A 129 -17.34 29.30 16.38
N ARG A 130 -17.51 28.77 17.60
CA ARG A 130 -16.83 29.32 18.79
C ARG A 130 -15.33 29.02 18.80
N ASN A 131 -14.86 28.07 17.99
CA ASN A 131 -13.44 27.69 17.87
C ASN A 131 -12.77 27.37 19.23
N HIS A 132 -13.50 26.79 20.17
CA HIS A 132 -12.89 26.28 21.40
C HIS A 132 -11.86 25.20 21.06
N ASP A 133 -10.73 25.17 21.72
CA ASP A 133 -9.67 24.23 21.34
C ASP A 133 -9.95 22.80 21.82
N ILE A 134 -9.65 21.85 20.95
CA ILE A 134 -9.53 20.43 21.28
C ILE A 134 -8.16 19.99 20.77
N PHE A 135 -7.32 19.51 21.69
CA PHE A 135 -5.92 19.19 21.41
C PHE A 135 -5.73 17.69 21.21
N PHE A 136 -4.79 17.33 20.34
CA PHE A 136 -4.31 15.96 20.24
C PHE A 136 -3.24 15.72 21.29
N LYS A 137 -3.44 14.70 22.13
CA LYS A 137 -2.44 14.23 23.08
C LYS A 137 -1.57 13.16 22.45
N ARG A 138 -2.20 12.16 21.83
CA ARG A 138 -1.54 11.02 21.23
C ARG A 138 -2.26 10.58 19.97
N VAL A 139 -1.51 10.19 18.95
CA VAL A 139 -2.03 9.52 17.75
C VAL A 139 -1.18 8.30 17.48
N VAL A 140 -1.81 7.14 17.31
CA VAL A 140 -1.16 5.89 16.92
C VAL A 140 -1.75 5.44 15.59
N MET A 141 -0.90 5.24 14.60
CA MET A 141 -1.28 4.68 13.30
C MET A 141 -0.67 3.30 13.15
N THR A 142 -1.50 2.30 12.93
CA THR A 142 -1.08 0.92 12.71
C THR A 142 -1.50 0.49 11.32
N GLY A 143 -0.56 0.09 10.48
CA GLY A 143 -0.84 -0.40 9.14
C GLY A 143 -0.15 -1.72 8.83
N SER A 144 -0.84 -2.61 8.11
CA SER A 144 -0.25 -3.82 7.51
C SER A 144 0.12 -3.56 6.07
N TYR A 145 1.38 -3.73 5.71
CA TYR A 145 1.95 -3.31 4.42
C TYR A 145 2.22 -4.47 3.47
N VAL A 146 1.95 -5.70 3.92
CA VAL A 146 2.02 -6.91 3.12
C VAL A 146 0.73 -7.71 3.29
N PRO A 147 0.45 -8.67 2.39
CA PRO A 147 -0.64 -9.62 2.58
C PRO A 147 -0.57 -10.29 3.95
N ASN A 148 -1.72 -10.39 4.62
CA ASN A 148 -1.81 -10.80 6.02
C ASN A 148 -3.03 -11.71 6.24
N PRO A 149 -3.07 -12.57 7.27
CA PRO A 149 -4.19 -13.49 7.48
C PRO A 149 -5.53 -12.79 7.74
N ASP A 150 -5.53 -11.59 8.35
CA ASP A 150 -6.74 -10.91 8.80
C ASP A 150 -7.51 -10.21 7.66
N ARG A 151 -6.82 -9.76 6.63
CA ARG A 151 -7.35 -9.02 5.47
C ARG A 151 -6.88 -9.55 4.12
N LYS A 152 -6.10 -10.63 4.11
CA LYS A 152 -5.58 -11.29 2.90
C LYS A 152 -4.87 -10.31 1.98
N LEU A 153 -5.42 -10.03 0.80
CA LEU A 153 -4.92 -9.07 -0.18
C LEU A 153 -5.57 -7.69 -0.09
N MET A 154 -6.25 -7.36 1.01
CA MET A 154 -6.85 -6.05 1.24
C MET A 154 -6.01 -5.22 2.22
N ASN A 155 -6.19 -3.91 2.17
CA ASN A 155 -5.60 -3.00 3.15
C ASN A 155 -6.11 -3.23 4.56
N PHE A 156 -5.25 -2.96 5.53
CA PHE A 156 -5.59 -2.89 6.93
C PHE A 156 -4.86 -1.73 7.57
N ASN A 157 -5.60 -0.68 7.94
CA ASN A 157 -5.06 0.44 8.68
C ASN A 157 -6.01 0.87 9.80
N LYS A 158 -5.43 1.12 10.97
CA LYS A 158 -6.13 1.57 12.17
C LYS A 158 -5.48 2.84 12.68
N LEU A 159 -6.31 3.82 13.05
CA LEU A 159 -5.87 5.02 13.74
C LEU A 159 -6.51 5.06 15.12
N GLU A 160 -5.71 5.32 16.12
CA GLU A 160 -6.15 5.61 17.48
C GLU A 160 -5.73 7.04 17.83
N MET A 161 -6.62 7.81 18.42
CA MET A 161 -6.35 9.20 18.79
C MET A 161 -6.89 9.51 20.17
N ASP A 162 -6.06 10.11 21.01
CA ASP A 162 -6.45 10.66 22.29
C ASP A 162 -6.51 12.18 22.18
N LEU A 163 -7.68 12.74 22.49
CA LEU A 163 -7.97 14.17 22.44
C LEU A 163 -8.27 14.70 23.85
N GLU A 164 -7.98 15.97 24.06
CA GLU A 164 -8.24 16.67 25.32
C GLU A 164 -8.92 18.02 25.06
N GLU A 165 -10.05 18.24 25.73
CA GLU A 165 -10.81 19.49 25.70
C GLU A 165 -10.82 20.11 27.11
N PRO A 166 -10.06 21.20 27.33
CA PRO A 166 -10.09 21.92 28.60
C PRO A 166 -11.44 22.60 28.83
N LEU A 167 -12.00 22.47 30.04
CA LEU A 167 -13.22 23.18 30.47
C LEU A 167 -14.43 23.06 29.52
N GLY A 168 -14.57 21.93 28.81
CA GLY A 168 -15.60 21.77 27.80
C GLY A 168 -15.98 20.32 27.51
N ILE A 169 -17.09 20.18 26.79
CA ILE A 169 -17.63 18.93 26.26
C ILE A 169 -18.32 19.21 24.91
N THR A 170 -17.54 19.54 23.89
CA THR A 170 -18.08 20.03 22.60
C THR A 170 -17.74 19.16 21.39
N LEU A 171 -16.88 18.14 21.55
CA LEU A 171 -16.43 17.30 20.43
C LEU A 171 -17.58 16.77 19.56
N PHE A 172 -18.62 16.17 20.15
CA PHE A 172 -19.72 15.58 19.39
C PHE A 172 -20.56 16.61 18.64
N GLU A 173 -20.79 17.78 19.25
CA GLU A 173 -21.51 18.88 18.59
C GLU A 173 -20.69 19.42 17.40
N LYS A 174 -19.36 19.50 17.53
CA LYS A 174 -18.48 19.88 16.43
C LYS A 174 -18.46 18.87 15.30
N LEU A 175 -18.40 17.56 15.60
CA LEU A 175 -18.49 16.50 14.60
C LEU A 175 -19.82 16.59 13.84
N ARG A 176 -20.92 16.79 14.57
CA ARG A 176 -22.25 16.97 13.98
C ARG A 176 -22.34 18.19 13.08
N ALA A 177 -21.83 19.33 13.53
CA ALA A 177 -21.78 20.55 12.74
C ALA A 177 -20.92 20.37 11.47
N ALA A 178 -19.73 19.78 11.60
CA ALA A 178 -18.83 19.55 10.48
C ALA A 178 -19.46 18.60 9.45
N ALA A 179 -20.08 17.50 9.88
CA ALA A 179 -20.80 16.60 8.98
C ALA A 179 -21.95 17.32 8.24
N TYR A 180 -22.74 18.11 8.97
CA TYR A 180 -23.84 18.88 8.41
C TYR A 180 -23.37 19.90 7.38
N ASN A 181 -22.36 20.71 7.70
CA ASN A 181 -21.77 21.72 6.81
C ASN A 181 -21.19 21.13 5.52
N ASN A 182 -20.94 19.81 5.50
CA ASN A 182 -20.39 19.05 4.38
C ASN A 182 -21.43 18.20 3.65
N GLY A 183 -22.73 18.43 3.90
CA GLY A 183 -23.82 17.79 3.17
C GLY A 183 -24.20 16.39 3.66
N TYR A 184 -23.75 16.00 4.86
CA TYR A 184 -24.16 14.74 5.50
C TYR A 184 -25.27 14.97 6.52
N LEU A 185 -26.27 14.10 6.49
CA LEU A 185 -27.41 14.14 7.42
C LEU A 185 -27.08 13.63 8.82
N ASP A 186 -26.09 12.75 8.92
CA ASP A 186 -25.65 12.16 10.18
C ASP A 186 -24.13 12.08 10.24
N HIS A 187 -23.59 12.53 11.36
CA HIS A 187 -22.18 12.51 11.71
C HIS A 187 -21.59 11.10 11.88
N THR A 188 -22.42 10.10 12.18
CA THR A 188 -21.99 8.70 12.32
C THR A 188 -21.66 8.05 10.98
N ASP A 189 -22.29 8.52 9.90
CA ASP A 189 -22.06 8.04 8.54
C ASP A 189 -21.20 8.99 7.70
N ALA A 190 -20.76 10.11 8.29
CA ALA A 190 -19.93 11.11 7.65
C ALA A 190 -18.43 10.73 7.68
N PRO A 191 -17.70 11.04 6.59
CA PRO A 191 -16.24 11.05 6.56
C PRO A 191 -15.67 12.35 7.16
N TYR A 192 -14.43 12.27 7.63
CA TYR A 192 -13.63 13.40 8.12
C TYR A 192 -12.24 13.33 7.52
N LEU A 193 -11.49 14.43 7.60
CA LEU A 193 -10.12 14.51 7.12
C LEU A 193 -9.16 14.68 8.31
N LEU A 194 -8.15 13.82 8.37
CA LEU A 194 -7.03 13.96 9.30
C LEU A 194 -5.78 14.39 8.51
N THR A 195 -5.22 15.54 8.84
CA THR A 195 -4.03 16.10 8.18
C THR A 195 -2.83 16.08 9.12
N LEU A 196 -1.68 15.63 8.62
CA LEU A 196 -0.39 15.65 9.31
C LEU A 196 0.60 16.57 8.59
N GLU A 197 1.25 17.42 9.37
CA GLU A 197 2.30 18.33 8.90
C GLU A 197 3.52 18.27 9.84
N PHE A 198 4.73 18.23 9.29
CA PHE A 198 5.97 18.39 10.07
C PHE A 198 6.48 19.83 9.93
N VAL A 199 6.82 20.44 11.07
CA VAL A 199 7.37 21.80 11.12
C VAL A 199 8.59 21.82 12.03
N GLY A 200 9.61 22.59 11.68
CA GLY A 200 10.85 22.61 12.46
C GLY A 200 11.87 23.60 11.97
N MET A 201 13.05 23.57 12.61
CA MET A 201 14.18 24.45 12.31
C MET A 201 15.42 23.63 11.97
N ASP A 202 16.29 24.17 11.13
CA ASP A 202 17.63 23.62 10.88
C ASP A 202 18.60 23.93 12.03
N SER A 203 19.85 23.45 11.90
CA SER A 203 20.91 23.68 12.89
C SER A 203 21.33 25.14 13.05
N THR A 204 20.91 26.02 12.13
CA THR A 204 21.15 27.48 12.19
C THR A 204 19.99 28.25 12.82
N GLY A 205 18.91 27.55 13.19
CA GLY A 205 17.69 28.14 13.74
C GLY A 205 16.74 28.70 12.69
N LYS A 206 16.96 28.45 11.39
CA LYS A 206 16.05 28.88 10.33
C LYS A 206 14.93 27.85 10.17
N VAL A 207 13.69 28.34 10.07
CA VAL A 207 12.52 27.49 9.82
C VAL A 207 12.65 26.82 8.45
N ILE A 208 12.64 25.49 8.45
CA ILE A 208 12.57 24.70 7.21
C ILE A 208 11.10 24.49 6.90
N ARG A 209 10.70 24.86 5.69
CA ARG A 209 9.33 24.66 5.23
C ARG A 209 9.26 23.42 4.34
N ASN A 210 8.39 22.49 4.72
CA ASN A 210 7.94 21.34 3.93
C ASN A 210 9.05 20.41 3.37
N PRO A 211 10.08 20.02 4.13
CA PRO A 211 10.97 18.93 3.70
C PRO A 211 10.22 17.58 3.68
N VAL A 212 9.15 17.46 4.46
CA VAL A 212 8.19 16.37 4.43
C VAL A 212 6.88 16.90 3.86
N PRO A 213 6.35 16.33 2.76
CA PRO A 213 5.04 16.68 2.23
C PRO A 213 3.93 16.42 3.26
N LYS A 214 2.92 17.29 3.31
CA LYS A 214 1.72 17.10 4.14
C LYS A 214 1.02 15.80 3.76
N LYS A 215 0.47 15.10 4.76
CA LYS A 215 -0.27 13.85 4.57
C LYS A 215 -1.74 14.05 4.89
N TYR A 216 -2.60 13.46 4.07
CA TYR A 216 -4.05 13.66 4.13
C TYR A 216 -4.77 12.32 4.18
N TYR A 217 -5.38 12.01 5.32
CA TYR A 217 -6.09 10.76 5.53
C TYR A 217 -7.59 11.00 5.66
N PRO A 218 -8.39 10.76 4.60
CA PRO A 218 -9.83 10.60 4.73
C PRO A 218 -10.14 9.43 5.67
N ILE A 219 -10.87 9.68 6.74
CA ILE A 219 -11.16 8.70 7.79
C ILE A 219 -12.65 8.63 8.11
N LYS A 220 -13.09 7.45 8.54
CA LYS A 220 -14.33 7.24 9.27
C LYS A 220 -14.00 7.03 10.74
N ILE A 221 -14.67 7.78 11.61
CA ILE A 221 -14.58 7.58 13.05
C ILE A 221 -15.50 6.40 13.42
N SER A 222 -14.93 5.39 14.06
CA SER A 222 -15.65 4.16 14.44
C SER A 222 -16.17 4.20 15.88
N ASN A 223 -15.41 4.82 16.78
CA ASN A 223 -15.75 4.88 18.20
C ASN A 223 -15.06 6.07 18.87
N PHE A 224 -15.69 6.63 19.91
CA PHE A 224 -15.08 7.52 20.89
C PHE A 224 -15.52 7.13 22.30
N ILE A 225 -14.55 6.99 23.20
CA ILE A 225 -14.77 6.85 24.64
C ILE A 225 -14.50 8.21 25.27
N MET A 226 -15.46 8.72 26.04
CA MET A 226 -15.37 10.01 26.71
C MET A 226 -15.21 9.81 28.21
N ASN A 227 -14.22 10.47 28.80
CA ASN A 227 -14.05 10.53 30.25
C ASN A 227 -14.06 11.99 30.70
N LEU A 228 -15.04 12.33 31.53
CA LEU A 228 -15.19 13.67 32.11
C LEU A 228 -14.45 13.74 33.45
N ASN A 229 -13.76 14.84 33.66
CA ASN A 229 -13.05 15.16 34.89
C ASN A 229 -13.26 16.65 35.24
N ALA A 230 -12.94 17.04 36.47
CA ALA A 230 -13.22 18.41 36.95
C ALA A 230 -12.51 19.51 36.14
N GLY A 231 -11.44 19.17 35.41
CA GLY A 231 -10.68 20.11 34.56
C GLY A 231 -11.10 20.15 33.08
N GLY A 232 -11.89 19.20 32.60
CA GLY A 232 -12.21 19.08 31.17
C GLY A 232 -12.74 17.70 30.77
N THR A 233 -12.56 17.36 29.50
CA THR A 233 -12.96 16.08 28.94
C THR A 233 -11.82 15.48 28.12
N THR A 234 -11.55 14.19 28.33
CA THR A 234 -10.63 13.42 27.49
C THR A 234 -11.43 12.46 26.60
N TYR A 235 -10.98 12.31 25.36
CA TYR A 235 -11.62 11.45 24.36
C TYR A 235 -10.61 10.47 23.80
N SER A 236 -10.93 9.18 23.80
CA SER A 236 -10.14 8.15 23.12
C SER A 236 -10.92 7.61 21.93
N GLY A 237 -10.45 7.92 20.73
CA GLY A 237 -11.10 7.61 19.47
C GLY A 237 -10.40 6.52 18.68
N ILE A 238 -11.18 5.74 17.95
CA ILE A 238 -10.69 4.81 16.91
C ILE A 238 -11.26 5.24 15.57
N ALA A 239 -10.41 5.38 14.57
CA ALA A 239 -10.77 5.67 13.20
C ALA A 239 -10.11 4.69 12.22
N VAL A 240 -10.72 4.56 11.06
CA VAL A 240 -10.23 3.76 9.93
C VAL A 240 -10.27 4.61 8.66
N PRO A 241 -9.42 4.36 7.65
CA PRO A 241 -9.52 5.07 6.38
C PRO A 241 -10.91 4.92 5.75
N TRP A 242 -11.38 5.98 5.10
CA TRP A 242 -12.70 5.97 4.46
C TRP A 242 -12.82 4.89 3.38
N THR A 243 -11.74 4.64 2.64
CA THR A 243 -11.64 3.55 1.65
C THR A 243 -11.89 2.18 2.26
N GLU A 244 -11.37 1.93 3.46
CA GLU A 244 -11.52 0.66 4.19
C GLU A 244 -12.91 0.47 4.80
N PHE A 245 -13.76 1.51 4.84
CA PHE A 245 -15.15 1.36 5.28
C PHE A 245 -15.94 0.37 4.40
N GLY A 246 -15.56 0.22 3.13
CA GLY A 246 -16.09 -0.80 2.22
C GLY A 246 -15.77 -2.25 2.63
N MET A 247 -14.85 -2.43 3.57
CA MET A 247 -14.49 -3.72 4.17
C MET A 247 -15.27 -4.03 5.45
N SER A 248 -16.17 -3.14 5.88
CA SER A 248 -17.05 -3.42 7.01
C SER A 248 -17.96 -4.62 6.69
N ASN A 249 -18.33 -5.38 7.73
CA ASN A 249 -19.17 -6.59 7.57
C ASN A 249 -20.48 -6.31 6.81
N ARG A 250 -20.98 -5.07 6.88
CA ARG A 250 -22.17 -4.60 6.17
C ARG A 250 -22.08 -4.78 4.66
N PHE A 251 -20.89 -4.58 4.08
CA PHE A 251 -20.64 -4.60 2.63
C PHE A 251 -19.78 -5.80 2.20
N LEU A 252 -18.90 -6.28 3.08
CA LEU A 252 -17.93 -7.33 2.76
C LEU A 252 -18.58 -8.71 2.57
N TYR A 253 -19.65 -9.03 3.29
CA TYR A 253 -20.23 -10.38 3.29
C TYR A 253 -21.54 -10.47 2.50
N THR A 254 -21.68 -11.56 1.73
CA THR A 254 -22.92 -11.90 1.05
C THR A 254 -24.02 -12.25 2.06
N ARG A 255 -25.26 -11.83 1.82
CA ARG A 255 -26.40 -12.08 2.73
C ARG A 255 -27.33 -13.19 2.24
N GLY A 256 -27.22 -13.59 0.99
CA GLY A 256 -28.03 -14.62 0.36
C GLY A 256 -27.25 -15.44 -0.64
N GLN A 257 -27.83 -16.57 -1.03
CA GLN A 257 -27.21 -17.51 -1.96
C GLN A 257 -27.42 -17.08 -3.41
N PHE A 258 -26.39 -17.21 -4.23
CA PHE A 258 -26.46 -17.05 -5.69
C PHE A 258 -25.39 -17.90 -6.37
N LYS A 259 -25.47 -18.01 -7.70
CA LYS A 259 -24.45 -18.67 -8.52
C LYS A 259 -23.63 -17.62 -9.25
N VAL A 260 -22.32 -17.83 -9.33
CA VAL A 260 -21.44 -17.08 -10.22
C VAL A 260 -21.24 -17.91 -11.48
N GLU A 261 -21.60 -17.33 -12.61
CA GLU A 261 -21.47 -17.91 -13.94
C GLU A 261 -20.75 -16.93 -14.87
N GLY A 262 -20.04 -17.44 -15.88
CA GLY A 262 -19.36 -16.62 -16.87
C GLY A 262 -18.12 -17.30 -17.44
N ASN A 263 -17.80 -16.96 -18.67
CA ASN A 263 -16.60 -17.42 -19.38
C ASN A 263 -15.45 -16.43 -19.23
N SER A 264 -15.74 -15.13 -19.18
CA SER A 264 -14.73 -14.09 -18.95
C SER A 264 -14.64 -13.66 -17.47
N LEU A 265 -13.53 -13.03 -17.09
CA LEU A 265 -13.41 -12.40 -15.76
C LEU A 265 -14.48 -11.34 -15.53
N ARG A 266 -14.81 -10.59 -16.58
CA ARG A 266 -15.81 -9.52 -16.51
C ARG A 266 -17.20 -10.10 -16.26
N GLU A 267 -17.60 -11.12 -17.03
CA GLU A 267 -18.88 -11.81 -16.85
C GLU A 267 -19.02 -12.40 -15.44
N LYS A 268 -17.95 -13.03 -14.93
CA LYS A 268 -17.95 -13.60 -13.56
C LYS A 268 -18.12 -12.52 -12.50
N PHE A 269 -17.45 -11.37 -12.63
CA PHE A 269 -17.61 -10.26 -11.68
C PHE A 269 -18.96 -9.56 -11.81
N ASP A 270 -19.49 -9.40 -13.02
CA ASP A 270 -20.83 -8.87 -13.25
C ASP A 270 -21.88 -9.78 -12.60
N SER A 271 -21.74 -11.11 -12.73
CA SER A 271 -22.59 -12.10 -12.06
C SER A 271 -22.57 -11.98 -10.52
N ILE A 272 -21.43 -11.61 -9.91
CA ILE A 272 -21.38 -11.30 -8.47
C ILE A 272 -22.22 -10.06 -8.15
N THR A 273 -22.05 -8.98 -8.92
CA THR A 273 -22.80 -7.73 -8.68
C THR A 273 -24.31 -7.93 -8.84
N GLU A 274 -24.73 -8.73 -9.83
CA GLU A 274 -26.13 -9.12 -10.02
C GLU A 274 -26.66 -9.99 -8.88
N GLY A 275 -25.87 -10.96 -8.41
CA GLY A 275 -26.22 -11.79 -7.25
C GLY A 275 -26.40 -10.97 -5.97
N LEU A 276 -25.51 -10.01 -5.72
CA LEU A 276 -25.62 -9.06 -4.61
C LEU A 276 -26.84 -8.15 -4.73
N LYS A 277 -27.16 -7.69 -5.95
CA LYS A 277 -28.36 -6.89 -6.22
C LYS A 277 -29.63 -7.69 -5.95
N SER A 278 -29.73 -8.92 -6.45
CA SER A 278 -30.88 -9.81 -6.22
C SER A 278 -31.13 -10.09 -4.73
N ASN A 279 -30.06 -10.23 -3.94
CA ASN A 279 -30.18 -10.38 -2.49
C ASN A 279 -30.81 -9.15 -1.83
N GLN A 280 -30.44 -7.94 -2.26
CA GLN A 280 -30.99 -6.69 -1.73
C GLN A 280 -32.44 -6.44 -2.19
N GLU A 281 -32.82 -6.86 -3.40
CA GLU A 281 -34.21 -6.79 -3.87
C GLU A 281 -35.16 -7.61 -2.97
N LYS A 282 -34.69 -8.76 -2.46
CA LYS A 282 -35.43 -9.55 -1.46
C LYS A 282 -35.56 -8.83 -0.13
N GLU A 283 -34.59 -7.98 0.26
CA GLU A 283 -34.67 -7.16 1.48
C GLU A 283 -35.70 -6.03 1.33
N ILE A 284 -35.79 -5.43 0.14
CA ILE A 284 -36.80 -4.42 -0.20
C ILE A 284 -38.20 -5.05 -0.19
N ALA A 285 -38.37 -6.25 -0.78
CA ALA A 285 -39.63 -6.97 -0.74
C ALA A 285 -40.09 -7.33 0.68
N LYS A 286 -39.16 -7.43 1.63
CA LYS A 286 -39.42 -7.65 3.07
C LYS A 286 -39.55 -6.36 3.88
N ASN A 287 -39.47 -5.18 3.24
CA ASN A 287 -39.53 -3.86 3.87
C ASN A 287 -38.46 -3.64 4.96
N ILE A 288 -37.26 -4.20 4.76
CA ILE A 288 -36.10 -4.03 5.65
C ILE A 288 -35.20 -2.87 5.17
N LYS A 289 -35.36 -2.47 3.90
CA LYS A 289 -34.56 -1.47 3.21
C LYS A 289 -35.39 -0.84 2.08
N GLN A 290 -35.16 0.44 1.73
CA GLN A 290 -35.86 1.14 0.65
C GLN A 290 -35.05 1.23 -0.64
N HIS A 291 -33.73 1.46 -0.53
CA HIS A 291 -32.88 1.76 -1.69
C HIS A 291 -31.67 0.84 -1.76
N ILE A 292 -31.47 0.16 -2.89
CA ILE A 292 -30.35 -0.78 -3.12
C ILE A 292 -29.00 -0.04 -3.08
N ASP A 293 -28.01 -0.61 -2.38
CA ASP A 293 -26.61 -0.15 -2.47
C ASP A 293 -25.98 -0.68 -3.76
N GLU A 294 -25.24 0.16 -4.47
CA GLU A 294 -24.61 -0.20 -5.75
C GLU A 294 -23.24 -0.85 -5.50
N TYR A 295 -23.05 -2.05 -6.02
CA TYR A 295 -21.76 -2.75 -5.98
C TYR A 295 -21.13 -2.69 -7.37
N VAL A 296 -19.90 -2.18 -7.44
CA VAL A 296 -19.10 -2.13 -8.67
C VAL A 296 -17.82 -2.90 -8.44
N ILE A 297 -17.59 -3.94 -9.24
CA ILE A 297 -16.31 -4.64 -9.28
C ILE A 297 -15.60 -4.20 -10.56
N GLN A 298 -14.48 -3.50 -10.39
CA GLN A 298 -13.65 -3.04 -11.50
C GLN A 298 -12.32 -3.78 -11.50
N ILE A 299 -11.83 -4.04 -12.70
CA ILE A 299 -10.55 -4.70 -12.93
C ILE A 299 -9.64 -3.69 -13.58
N HIS A 300 -8.42 -3.53 -13.05
CA HIS A 300 -7.42 -2.71 -13.72
C HIS A 300 -7.18 -3.22 -15.15
N PRO A 301 -7.02 -2.33 -16.16
CA PRO A 301 -6.80 -2.70 -17.56
C PRO A 301 -5.72 -3.76 -17.78
N ASP A 302 -4.71 -3.76 -16.93
CA ASP A 302 -3.60 -4.72 -16.88
C ASP A 302 -4.04 -6.19 -16.79
N PHE A 303 -5.18 -6.47 -16.17
CA PHE A 303 -5.72 -7.82 -16.07
C PHE A 303 -6.85 -8.10 -17.08
N ASN A 304 -7.20 -7.13 -17.94
CA ASN A 304 -8.29 -7.33 -18.89
C ASN A 304 -7.83 -8.27 -20.03
N THR A 305 -8.22 -9.54 -19.91
CA THR A 305 -7.85 -10.60 -20.84
C THR A 305 -8.63 -10.58 -22.16
N GLU A 306 -9.66 -9.73 -22.30
CA GLU A 306 -10.54 -9.71 -23.48
C GLU A 306 -9.88 -9.13 -24.75
N LYS A 307 -8.63 -8.65 -24.67
CA LYS A 307 -7.81 -8.23 -25.83
C LYS A 307 -6.67 -9.18 -26.20
N TYR A 308 -6.57 -10.36 -25.58
CA TYR A 308 -5.59 -11.39 -25.99
C TYR A 308 -6.13 -12.21 -27.16
N THR A 309 -6.38 -11.53 -28.28
CA THR A 309 -6.61 -12.15 -29.59
C THR A 309 -5.59 -11.64 -30.61
N GLY A 310 -4.37 -11.32 -30.17
CA GLY A 310 -3.31 -10.76 -31.00
C GLY A 310 -2.04 -11.59 -30.91
N ASP A 311 -1.72 -12.28 -32.01
CA ASP A 311 -0.48 -13.00 -32.31
C ASP A 311 0.03 -14.02 -31.29
N VAL A 312 -0.73 -15.12 -31.25
CA VAL A 312 -0.29 -16.48 -30.95
C VAL A 312 0.76 -16.92 -31.98
N ALA A 313 1.95 -16.32 -31.95
CA ALA A 313 3.14 -16.85 -32.64
C ALA A 313 3.94 -17.77 -31.70
N ASP A 314 3.98 -17.49 -30.40
CA ASP A 314 4.71 -18.32 -29.42
C ASP A 314 3.82 -19.32 -28.66
N VAL A 315 2.50 -19.26 -28.84
CA VAL A 315 1.56 -20.30 -28.33
C VAL A 315 1.34 -21.40 -29.38
N LYS A 316 1.80 -21.22 -30.64
CA LYS A 316 1.71 -22.25 -31.70
C LYS A 316 2.73 -23.39 -31.56
N GLN A 317 3.76 -23.26 -30.72
CA GLN A 317 4.66 -24.38 -30.43
C GLN A 317 4.18 -25.30 -29.29
N MET A 318 3.01 -25.04 -28.70
CA MET A 318 2.33 -25.97 -27.79
C MET A 318 1.15 -26.70 -28.43
N GLN A 319 0.95 -26.57 -29.75
CA GLN A 319 0.03 -27.37 -30.54
C GLN A 319 0.78 -28.17 -31.61
N SER A 320 1.60 -29.12 -31.16
CA SER A 320 1.97 -30.28 -31.98
C SER A 320 2.18 -31.48 -31.07
N SER A 321 1.09 -31.95 -30.51
CA SER A 321 0.92 -33.35 -30.15
C SER A 321 -0.54 -33.65 -30.41
N ASP A 322 -0.78 -34.47 -31.43
CA ASP A 322 -2.08 -34.87 -31.93
C ASP A 322 -3.07 -35.12 -30.78
N PHE A 323 -4.06 -34.26 -30.67
CA PHE A 323 -5.25 -34.54 -29.87
C PHE A 323 -6.44 -34.38 -30.80
N GLU A 324 -6.93 -35.52 -31.27
CA GLU A 324 -8.15 -35.61 -32.06
C GLU A 324 -9.30 -34.87 -31.36
N THR A 325 -10.05 -34.16 -32.18
CA THR A 325 -11.18 -33.33 -31.78
C THR A 325 -12.38 -34.22 -31.48
N GLU A 326 -12.55 -34.63 -30.23
CA GLU A 326 -13.85 -34.98 -29.70
C GLU A 326 -14.40 -33.83 -28.86
N GLY A 327 -15.65 -33.45 -29.13
CA GLY A 327 -16.30 -32.26 -28.60
C GLY A 327 -16.28 -32.17 -27.07
N LYS A 328 -15.35 -31.37 -26.54
CA LYS A 328 -15.41 -30.94 -25.13
C LYS A 328 -16.53 -29.92 -24.98
N GLN A 329 -17.62 -30.34 -24.33
CA GLN A 329 -18.48 -29.41 -23.62
C GLN A 329 -17.59 -28.52 -22.75
N THR A 330 -17.50 -27.24 -23.08
CA THR A 330 -17.00 -26.22 -22.14
C THR A 330 -17.96 -26.23 -20.96
N THR A 331 -17.61 -26.97 -19.91
CA THR A 331 -18.31 -26.92 -18.63
C THR A 331 -18.26 -25.47 -18.16
N LYS A 332 -19.42 -24.78 -18.17
CA LYS A 332 -19.58 -23.53 -17.44
C LYS A 332 -19.04 -23.78 -16.02
N SER A 333 -18.01 -23.03 -15.63
CA SER A 333 -17.51 -23.10 -14.27
C SER A 333 -18.53 -22.41 -13.37
N GLU A 334 -19.48 -23.18 -12.84
CA GLU A 334 -20.47 -22.68 -11.88
C GLU A 334 -19.85 -22.66 -10.49
N MET A 335 -19.84 -21.50 -9.84
CA MET A 335 -19.45 -21.37 -8.44
C MET A 335 -20.69 -21.04 -7.60
N GLN A 336 -21.04 -21.91 -6.66
CA GLN A 336 -22.13 -21.66 -5.72
C GLN A 336 -21.64 -20.80 -4.56
N VAL A 337 -22.27 -19.64 -4.36
CA VAL A 337 -21.93 -18.70 -3.30
C VAL A 337 -22.94 -18.81 -2.19
N ASN A 338 -22.49 -19.20 -1.00
CA ASN A 338 -23.33 -19.28 0.19
C ASN A 338 -23.38 -17.94 0.95
N PRO A 339 -24.43 -17.70 1.76
CA PRO A 339 -24.47 -16.56 2.67
C PRO A 339 -23.26 -16.55 3.61
N GLY A 340 -22.76 -15.37 3.97
CA GLY A 340 -21.58 -15.20 4.81
C GLY A 340 -20.26 -15.35 4.07
N THR A 341 -20.26 -15.49 2.75
CA THR A 341 -19.03 -15.51 1.95
C THR A 341 -18.53 -14.09 1.74
N ALA A 342 -17.25 -13.81 1.99
CA ALA A 342 -16.66 -12.50 1.74
C ALA A 342 -16.55 -12.23 0.23
N VAL A 343 -16.96 -11.04 -0.23
CA VAL A 343 -16.84 -10.59 -1.63
C VAL A 343 -15.38 -10.60 -2.07
N SER A 344 -14.45 -10.19 -1.21
CA SER A 344 -13.01 -10.28 -1.49
C SER A 344 -12.56 -11.71 -1.75
N LYS A 345 -13.04 -12.69 -0.99
CA LYS A 345 -12.74 -14.12 -1.19
C LYS A 345 -13.25 -14.63 -2.55
N LEU A 346 -14.41 -14.15 -3.00
CA LEU A 346 -14.94 -14.49 -4.33
C LEU A 346 -14.04 -13.94 -5.43
N ILE A 347 -13.65 -12.66 -5.32
CA ILE A 347 -12.74 -12.01 -6.26
C ILE A 347 -11.39 -12.73 -6.28
N GLU A 348 -10.81 -13.02 -5.12
CA GLU A 348 -9.57 -13.80 -4.97
C GLU A 348 -9.66 -15.14 -5.67
N SER A 349 -10.70 -15.92 -5.37
CA SER A 349 -10.87 -17.27 -5.93
C SER A 349 -10.99 -17.24 -7.45
N ILE A 350 -11.72 -16.26 -8.00
CA ILE A 350 -11.85 -16.08 -9.45
C ILE A 350 -10.52 -15.68 -10.07
N MET A 351 -9.80 -14.73 -9.49
CA MET A 351 -8.47 -14.30 -9.97
C MET A 351 -7.48 -15.46 -9.96
N LEU A 352 -7.35 -16.19 -8.85
CA LEU A 352 -6.43 -17.33 -8.70
C LEU A 352 -6.79 -18.52 -9.58
N SER A 353 -8.07 -18.66 -9.98
CA SER A 353 -8.50 -19.71 -10.91
C SER A 353 -8.08 -19.44 -12.36
N THR A 354 -7.64 -18.22 -12.69
CA THR A 354 -7.22 -17.91 -14.06
C THR A 354 -5.92 -18.63 -14.44
N PRO A 355 -5.77 -19.07 -15.71
CA PRO A 355 -4.54 -19.71 -16.17
C PRO A 355 -3.28 -18.88 -15.92
N TYR A 356 -3.41 -17.54 -15.99
CA TYR A 356 -2.30 -16.62 -15.79
C TYR A 356 -1.56 -16.81 -14.47
N TYR A 357 -2.24 -16.84 -13.32
CA TYR A 357 -1.56 -16.98 -12.03
C TYR A 357 -1.01 -18.40 -11.83
N ASN A 358 -1.68 -19.40 -12.40
CA ASN A 358 -1.19 -20.78 -12.41
C ASN A 358 0.12 -20.90 -13.20
N ASP A 359 0.21 -20.21 -14.32
CA ASP A 359 1.42 -20.18 -15.14
C ASP A 359 2.47 -19.23 -14.57
N LEU A 360 2.08 -18.13 -13.92
CA LEU A 360 2.99 -17.18 -13.29
C LEU A 360 3.83 -17.87 -12.21
N VAL A 361 3.18 -18.60 -11.30
CA VAL A 361 3.87 -19.32 -10.22
C VAL A 361 4.85 -20.34 -10.81
N LYS A 362 4.42 -21.13 -11.80
CA LYS A 362 5.27 -22.12 -12.48
C LYS A 362 6.45 -21.45 -13.20
N ASN A 363 6.17 -20.43 -14.01
CA ASN A 363 7.17 -19.72 -14.81
C ASN A 363 8.18 -18.98 -13.95
N VAL A 364 7.76 -18.34 -12.85
CA VAL A 364 8.68 -17.67 -11.93
C VAL A 364 9.64 -18.69 -11.35
N VAL A 365 9.13 -19.83 -10.87
CA VAL A 365 9.98 -20.89 -10.30
C VAL A 365 10.91 -21.47 -11.37
N GLU A 366 10.37 -21.87 -12.52
CA GLU A 366 11.10 -22.50 -13.63
C GLU A 366 12.17 -21.60 -14.24
N LYS A 367 11.84 -20.34 -14.53
CA LYS A 367 12.72 -19.43 -15.28
C LYS A 367 13.79 -18.82 -14.41
N TYR A 368 13.50 -18.50 -13.15
CA TYR A 368 14.50 -17.90 -12.28
C TYR A 368 15.44 -18.91 -11.64
N PHE A 369 14.90 -19.97 -11.06
CA PHE A 369 15.72 -20.92 -10.29
C PHE A 369 16.28 -22.06 -11.15
N GLY A 370 15.85 -22.16 -12.42
CA GLY A 370 16.31 -23.18 -13.37
C GLY A 370 15.92 -24.60 -12.97
N LYS A 371 16.12 -25.56 -13.88
CA LYS A 371 15.87 -26.99 -13.57
C LYS A 371 16.86 -27.58 -12.56
N ASP A 372 18.05 -27.00 -12.47
CA ASP A 372 19.16 -27.47 -11.62
C ASP A 372 19.24 -26.74 -10.27
N GLY A 373 18.28 -25.88 -9.95
CA GLY A 373 18.24 -25.09 -8.71
C GLY A 373 19.30 -23.98 -8.59
N LYS A 374 19.97 -23.63 -9.70
CA LYS A 374 20.88 -22.48 -9.79
C LYS A 374 20.17 -21.33 -10.50
N PRO A 375 20.31 -20.08 -10.02
CA PRO A 375 19.77 -18.93 -10.74
C PRO A 375 20.30 -18.93 -12.17
N SER A 376 19.40 -18.91 -13.15
CA SER A 376 19.80 -19.01 -14.55
C SER A 376 20.58 -17.75 -14.94
N SER A 377 21.89 -17.89 -15.13
CA SER A 377 22.76 -16.81 -15.60
C SER A 377 22.43 -16.49 -17.06
N GLY A 378 21.43 -15.63 -17.28
CA GLY A 378 21.15 -15.04 -18.58
C GLY A 378 19.84 -15.46 -19.27
N VAL A 379 18.68 -15.33 -18.59
CA VAL A 379 17.37 -15.40 -19.26
C VAL A 379 16.79 -14.00 -19.38
N GLY A 380 17.22 -13.28 -20.42
CA GLY A 380 16.47 -12.17 -20.96
C GLY A 380 15.17 -12.70 -21.57
N GLY A 381 14.05 -12.54 -20.88
CA GLY A 381 12.75 -12.95 -21.37
C GLY A 381 11.69 -13.00 -20.29
N VAL A 382 11.02 -11.88 -20.04
CA VAL A 382 9.78 -11.66 -19.27
C VAL A 382 9.93 -11.19 -17.82
N ILE A 383 11.01 -11.49 -17.09
CA ILE A 383 11.15 -10.95 -15.73
C ILE A 383 12.53 -10.29 -15.57
N ASP A 384 12.61 -9.06 -16.05
CA ASP A 384 13.82 -8.22 -16.03
C ASP A 384 13.90 -7.36 -14.73
N GLY A 385 13.33 -7.87 -13.64
CA GLY A 385 13.18 -7.13 -12.38
C GLY A 385 12.98 -8.04 -11.16
N GLU A 386 13.31 -7.53 -9.98
CA GLU A 386 13.22 -8.24 -8.69
C GLU A 386 11.77 -8.38 -8.19
N MET A 387 10.83 -7.74 -8.89
CA MET A 387 9.42 -7.67 -8.54
C MET A 387 8.57 -8.49 -9.51
N VAL A 388 7.68 -9.31 -8.96
CA VAL A 388 6.70 -10.13 -9.67
C VAL A 388 5.33 -9.44 -9.60
N PRO A 389 4.62 -9.28 -10.73
CA PRO A 389 3.29 -8.70 -10.72
C PRO A 389 2.26 -9.68 -10.16
N TRP A 390 1.59 -9.26 -9.09
CA TRP A 390 0.47 -9.90 -8.46
C TRP A 390 -0.77 -8.98 -8.53
N PHE A 391 -1.69 -9.12 -7.59
CA PHE A 391 -2.85 -8.25 -7.46
C PHE A 391 -3.18 -7.95 -6.00
N LYS A 392 -3.88 -6.84 -5.79
CA LYS A 392 -4.43 -6.41 -4.52
C LYS A 392 -5.88 -5.98 -4.71
N ILE A 393 -6.71 -6.17 -3.69
CA ILE A 393 -8.11 -5.77 -3.73
C ILE A 393 -8.26 -4.53 -2.86
N LEU A 394 -8.53 -3.41 -3.52
CA LEU A 394 -8.78 -2.15 -2.84
C LEU A 394 -10.27 -1.83 -2.85
N THR A 395 -10.72 -1.07 -1.85
CA THR A 395 -12.12 -0.65 -1.73
C THR A 395 -12.23 0.86 -1.72
N SER A 396 -13.34 1.37 -2.24
CA SER A 396 -13.71 2.78 -2.15
C SER A 396 -15.22 2.87 -1.91
N VAL A 397 -15.64 3.85 -1.12
CA VAL A 397 -17.05 4.07 -0.79
C VAL A 397 -17.43 5.48 -1.18
N GLN A 398 -18.52 5.61 -1.92
CA GLN A 398 -19.13 6.88 -2.26
C GLN A 398 -20.53 6.96 -1.66
N THR A 399 -20.89 8.13 -1.16
CA THR A 399 -22.24 8.39 -0.66
C THR A 399 -23.11 8.94 -1.77
N GLU A 400 -24.29 8.37 -1.95
CA GLU A 400 -25.25 8.78 -2.97
C GLU A 400 -26.57 9.26 -2.35
N LYS A 401 -27.31 10.07 -3.12
CA LYS A 401 -28.71 10.40 -2.85
C LYS A 401 -29.58 9.37 -3.59
N PRO A 402 -30.72 8.91 -3.04
CA PRO A 402 -31.48 9.42 -1.88
C PRO A 402 -31.08 8.85 -0.51
N PHE A 403 -31.65 9.41 0.56
CA PHE A 403 -31.58 8.89 1.93
C PHE A 403 -32.65 7.82 2.15
N ASP A 404 -32.29 6.71 2.79
CA ASP A 404 -33.19 5.61 3.11
C ASP A 404 -33.80 5.82 4.51
N ASP A 405 -35.12 6.00 4.57
CA ASP A 405 -35.85 6.27 5.81
C ASP A 405 -36.03 5.03 6.69
N ILE A 406 -35.83 3.81 6.19
CA ILE A 406 -35.91 2.60 7.01
C ILE A 406 -34.57 2.38 7.70
N THR A 407 -33.49 2.38 6.92
CA THR A 407 -32.14 2.14 7.45
C THR A 407 -31.51 3.37 8.07
N LYS A 408 -32.12 4.56 7.89
CA LYS A 408 -31.64 5.87 8.36
C LYS A 408 -30.25 6.23 7.83
N MET A 409 -29.93 5.78 6.62
CA MET A 409 -28.60 5.94 6.02
C MET A 409 -28.73 6.28 4.54
N HIS A 410 -27.71 6.93 3.99
CA HIS A 410 -27.66 7.20 2.56
C HIS A 410 -27.34 5.95 1.77
N LYS A 411 -27.86 5.87 0.53
CA LYS A 411 -27.43 4.88 -0.46
C LYS A 411 -25.92 4.96 -0.60
N LYS A 412 -25.24 3.80 -0.62
CA LYS A 412 -23.80 3.73 -0.87
C LYS A 412 -23.52 3.11 -2.23
N LYS A 413 -22.44 3.59 -2.85
CA LYS A 413 -21.78 2.93 -3.97
C LYS A 413 -20.45 2.38 -3.49
N ILE A 414 -20.33 1.06 -3.49
CA ILE A 414 -19.18 0.31 -3.00
C ILE A 414 -18.40 -0.19 -4.20
N ILE A 415 -17.15 0.25 -4.32
CA ILE A 415 -16.28 -0.06 -5.44
C ILE A 415 -15.21 -1.02 -4.93
N TYR A 416 -15.18 -2.23 -5.46
CA TYR A 416 -14.07 -3.16 -5.34
C TYR A 416 -13.19 -3.03 -6.57
N SER A 417 -11.92 -2.69 -6.39
CA SER A 417 -10.96 -2.50 -7.46
C SER A 417 -9.84 -3.53 -7.35
N VAL A 418 -9.70 -4.36 -8.37
CA VAL A 418 -8.56 -5.28 -8.50
C VAL A 418 -7.40 -4.52 -9.17
N GLN A 419 -6.34 -4.23 -8.43
CA GLN A 419 -5.19 -3.44 -8.88
C GLN A 419 -3.90 -4.27 -8.94
N PRO A 420 -2.97 -3.95 -9.87
CA PRO A 420 -1.65 -4.55 -9.90
C PRO A 420 -0.90 -4.27 -8.60
N TYR A 421 -0.21 -5.29 -8.09
CA TYR A 421 0.56 -5.20 -6.87
C TYR A 421 1.86 -5.96 -7.01
N GLN A 422 2.98 -5.33 -6.70
CA GLN A 422 4.30 -5.90 -6.89
C GLN A 422 4.75 -6.64 -5.62
N ILE A 423 5.03 -7.93 -5.75
CA ILE A 423 5.61 -8.76 -4.69
C ILE A 423 7.05 -9.11 -5.04
N HIS A 424 7.93 -9.17 -4.06
CA HIS A 424 9.33 -9.50 -4.32
C HIS A 424 9.48 -10.97 -4.71
N ILE A 425 10.37 -11.27 -5.66
CA ILE A 425 10.59 -12.62 -6.18
C ILE A 425 10.99 -13.64 -5.11
N LEU A 426 11.73 -13.22 -4.08
CA LEU A 426 12.14 -14.12 -2.99
C LEU A 426 10.96 -14.64 -2.15
N ASN A 427 9.74 -14.12 -2.32
CA ASN A 427 8.55 -14.75 -1.74
C ASN A 427 8.29 -16.14 -2.34
N PHE A 428 8.80 -16.43 -3.55
CA PHE A 428 8.69 -17.73 -4.23
C PHE A 428 9.85 -18.68 -3.89
N ALA A 429 10.73 -18.33 -2.96
CA ALA A 429 11.85 -19.18 -2.56
C ALA A 429 11.37 -20.43 -1.82
N VAL A 430 11.80 -21.60 -2.30
CA VAL A 430 11.55 -22.93 -1.69
C VAL A 430 12.86 -23.59 -1.24
N PRO A 431 12.82 -24.57 -0.31
CA PRO A 431 14.01 -25.22 0.22
C PRO A 431 14.89 -25.86 -0.88
N GLY A 432 16.21 -25.69 -0.76
CA GLY A 432 17.17 -26.23 -1.72
C GLY A 432 17.41 -25.34 -2.94
N LEU A 433 16.67 -24.23 -3.08
CA LEU A 433 16.93 -23.17 -4.06
C LEU A 433 17.72 -22.05 -3.39
N SER A 434 19.01 -22.28 -3.17
CA SER A 434 19.88 -21.31 -2.50
C SER A 434 20.58 -20.39 -3.49
N GLY A 435 20.71 -19.12 -3.09
CA GLY A 435 21.71 -18.26 -3.68
C GLY A 435 21.27 -17.29 -4.75
N ALA A 436 20.09 -16.71 -4.59
CA ALA A 436 19.82 -15.41 -5.19
C ALA A 436 20.78 -14.39 -4.57
N ASP A 437 21.41 -13.57 -5.42
CA ASP A 437 22.14 -12.39 -4.96
C ASP A 437 21.17 -11.47 -4.19
N MET A 438 21.66 -10.62 -3.29
CA MET A 438 20.81 -9.62 -2.64
C MET A 438 20.22 -8.69 -3.69
N MET A 439 18.96 -8.93 -4.01
CA MET A 439 18.15 -8.20 -4.97
C MET A 439 17.60 -6.93 -4.32
N GLY A 440 18.48 -5.92 -4.20
CA GLY A 440 18.21 -4.66 -3.49
C GLY A 440 17.91 -3.46 -4.40
N LYS A 441 17.66 -3.64 -5.71
CA LYS A 441 17.44 -2.54 -6.66
C LYS A 441 16.26 -1.65 -6.27
N TYR A 442 15.23 -2.21 -5.64
CA TYR A 442 14.02 -1.49 -5.22
C TYR A 442 14.05 -1.03 -3.76
N VAL A 443 15.15 -1.30 -3.03
CA VAL A 443 15.31 -0.84 -1.65
C VAL A 443 15.46 0.68 -1.61
N LYS A 444 14.70 1.33 -0.71
CA LYS A 444 14.76 2.78 -0.51
C LYS A 444 15.30 3.20 0.84
N LYS A 445 15.29 2.31 1.83
CA LYS A 445 15.76 2.58 3.19
C LYS A 445 16.79 1.56 3.61
N ASP A 446 17.88 2.08 4.16
CA ASP A 446 18.99 1.31 4.67
C ASP A 446 19.19 1.65 6.15
N TYR A 447 19.18 0.62 6.99
CA TYR A 447 19.32 0.75 8.44
C TYR A 447 20.61 0.10 8.90
N GLN A 448 21.41 0.86 9.64
CA GLN A 448 22.67 0.39 10.19
C GLN A 448 22.54 0.25 11.70
N TYR A 449 22.73 -0.98 12.18
CA TYR A 449 22.83 -1.28 13.60
C TYR A 449 24.29 -1.52 13.97
N ILE A 450 24.85 -0.62 14.78
CA ILE A 450 26.22 -0.71 15.29
C ILE A 450 26.16 -0.95 16.80
N PHE A 451 26.87 -1.98 17.27
CA PHE A 451 26.95 -2.33 18.70
C PHE A 451 27.60 -1.26 19.57
N THR A 452 28.18 -0.21 18.99
CA THR A 452 28.74 0.94 19.72
C THR A 452 27.66 1.87 20.28
N GLY A 453 26.38 1.66 19.94
CA GLY A 453 25.27 2.50 20.35
C GLY A 453 25.15 3.82 19.58
N GLN A 454 26.03 4.07 18.60
CA GLN A 454 25.97 5.23 17.72
C GLN A 454 25.05 5.00 16.52
N ASN A 455 23.84 4.49 16.78
CA ASN A 455 22.82 4.32 15.75
C ASN A 455 22.16 5.67 15.46
N LEU A 456 21.98 5.98 14.18
CA LEU A 456 21.34 7.23 13.75
C LEU A 456 19.81 7.14 13.90
N ASP A 457 19.22 6.10 13.30
CA ASP A 457 17.77 5.92 13.24
C ASP A 457 17.25 4.89 14.24
N ILE A 458 18.02 3.84 14.56
CA ILE A 458 17.55 2.69 15.36
C ILE A 458 17.67 2.98 16.85
N LEU A 459 16.55 2.89 17.55
CA LEU A 459 16.45 3.04 19.01
C LEU A 459 16.52 1.70 19.74
N ASP A 460 15.84 0.68 19.20
CA ASP A 460 15.79 -0.66 19.78
C ASP A 460 15.61 -1.71 18.67
N LEU A 461 16.08 -2.93 18.91
CA LEU A 461 16.11 -4.01 17.93
C LEU A 461 15.94 -5.38 18.58
N ASP A 462 14.81 -6.02 18.33
CA ASP A 462 14.51 -7.39 18.76
C ASP A 462 14.48 -8.35 17.56
N ILE A 463 15.11 -9.52 17.69
CA ILE A 463 15.24 -10.53 16.64
C ILE A 463 14.66 -11.86 17.14
N ASN A 464 13.58 -12.28 16.51
CA ASN A 464 12.94 -13.57 16.76
C ASN A 464 13.33 -14.57 15.67
N TYR A 465 14.13 -15.57 16.06
CA TYR A 465 14.56 -16.68 15.19
C TYR A 465 13.86 -18.00 15.58
N LYS A 466 13.10 -18.55 14.64
CA LYS A 466 12.41 -19.84 14.80
C LYS A 466 13.29 -21.00 14.33
N ALA A 467 14.00 -21.62 15.26
CA ALA A 467 14.91 -22.75 14.96
C ALA A 467 14.21 -23.99 14.35
N ALA A 468 12.93 -24.21 14.66
CA ALA A 468 12.12 -25.33 14.15
C ALA A 468 11.26 -24.95 12.93
N PHE A 469 11.60 -23.87 12.22
CA PHE A 469 10.83 -23.38 11.08
C PHE A 469 10.81 -24.38 9.92
N PHE A 470 9.63 -24.52 9.30
CA PHE A 470 9.44 -25.19 8.01
C PHE A 470 8.31 -24.50 7.23
N GLN A 471 8.38 -24.55 5.90
CA GLN A 471 7.29 -24.18 5.01
C GLN A 471 6.33 -25.37 4.87
N SER A 472 5.03 -25.14 5.03
CA SER A 472 4.01 -26.17 4.75
C SER A 472 3.96 -26.41 3.25
N SER A 473 4.03 -27.67 2.83
CA SER A 473 3.65 -28.06 1.47
C SER A 473 2.35 -28.84 1.50
N LEU A 474 1.40 -28.54 0.63
CA LEU A 474 0.14 -29.30 0.59
C LEU A 474 0.43 -30.68 0.03
N THR A 475 0.08 -31.73 0.79
CA THR A 475 -0.09 -33.05 0.19
C THR A 475 -1.24 -32.95 -0.79
N SER A 476 -1.02 -33.26 -2.07
CA SER A 476 -2.12 -33.36 -3.03
C SER A 476 -3.17 -34.31 -2.45
N GLY A 477 -4.35 -33.77 -2.10
CA GLY A 477 -5.45 -34.55 -1.51
C GLY A 477 -5.95 -35.69 -2.39
N SER A 478 -5.45 -35.81 -3.63
CA SER A 478 -5.74 -36.92 -4.53
C SER A 478 -4.92 -38.19 -4.24
N ARG A 479 -3.96 -38.19 -3.29
CA ARG A 479 -3.22 -39.42 -2.95
C ARG A 479 -4.01 -40.40 -2.07
N ALA A 480 -5.19 -40.02 -1.56
CA ALA A 480 -5.89 -40.81 -0.55
C ALA A 480 -7.16 -41.54 -1.03
N ASP A 481 -7.61 -41.40 -2.28
CA ASP A 481 -8.93 -41.96 -2.67
C ASP A 481 -9.02 -42.65 -4.05
N THR A 482 -7.91 -42.92 -4.74
CA THR A 482 -7.92 -43.79 -5.93
C THR A 482 -6.91 -44.92 -5.77
N GLY A 483 -7.36 -45.99 -5.12
CA GLY A 483 -6.63 -47.25 -5.03
C GLY A 483 -6.46 -48.01 -6.34
N ASN A 484 -6.34 -47.35 -7.51
CA ASN A 484 -6.17 -48.08 -8.80
C ASN A 484 -5.45 -47.37 -9.96
N ASP A 485 -4.89 -46.17 -9.82
CA ASP A 485 -4.11 -45.56 -10.93
C ASP A 485 -2.66 -45.27 -10.52
N ALA A 486 -1.88 -46.34 -10.41
CA ALA A 486 -0.42 -46.30 -10.31
C ALA A 486 0.25 -46.24 -11.70
N LYS A 487 -0.33 -45.52 -12.68
CA LYS A 487 0.14 -45.52 -14.07
C LYS A 487 0.15 -44.15 -14.77
N ASP A 488 0.42 -43.09 -14.03
CA ASP A 488 0.89 -41.85 -14.67
C ASP A 488 2.04 -41.20 -13.89
N THR A 489 3.16 -41.92 -13.84
CA THR A 489 4.47 -41.42 -13.37
C THR A 489 5.10 -40.41 -14.34
N SER A 490 4.42 -40.06 -15.44
CA SER A 490 4.89 -39.13 -16.47
C SER A 490 4.79 -37.64 -16.06
N GLY A 491 4.05 -37.33 -14.99
CA GLY A 491 3.91 -35.97 -14.45
C GLY A 491 4.90 -35.60 -13.34
N ASP A 492 5.73 -36.55 -12.88
CA ASP A 492 6.56 -36.43 -11.68
C ASP A 492 7.97 -35.84 -11.93
N GLU A 493 8.40 -35.66 -13.18
CA GLU A 493 9.69 -35.00 -13.46
C GLU A 493 9.71 -33.52 -13.02
N ASN A 494 8.56 -32.85 -13.04
CA ASN A 494 8.44 -31.47 -12.58
C ASN A 494 8.33 -31.33 -11.06
N ALA A 495 8.01 -32.39 -10.31
CA ALA A 495 8.02 -32.34 -8.84
C ALA A 495 9.45 -32.08 -8.32
N ASN A 496 10.46 -32.64 -8.99
CA ASN A 496 11.88 -32.41 -8.70
C ASN A 496 12.33 -30.96 -8.92
N LEU A 497 11.59 -30.16 -9.69
CA LEU A 497 11.91 -28.75 -9.89
C LEU A 497 11.60 -27.88 -8.66
N TYR A 498 10.66 -28.33 -7.82
CA TYR A 498 10.21 -27.63 -6.62
C TYR A 498 10.94 -28.09 -5.35
N TYR A 499 11.80 -29.10 -5.45
CA TYR A 499 12.70 -29.55 -4.39
C TYR A 499 14.13 -29.39 -4.89
N GLY A 500 14.80 -28.32 -4.48
CA GLY A 500 16.12 -28.00 -5.04
C GLY A 500 17.14 -29.12 -4.82
N GLN A 501 17.88 -29.49 -5.86
CA GLN A 501 18.95 -30.51 -5.81
C GLN A 501 20.31 -29.93 -5.35
N SER A 502 20.33 -28.67 -4.90
CA SER A 502 21.56 -27.99 -4.47
C SER A 502 22.17 -28.61 -3.20
N ARG A 503 23.44 -28.24 -2.91
CA ARG A 503 24.16 -28.66 -1.71
C ARG A 503 23.40 -28.24 -0.44
N TYR A 504 22.81 -29.21 0.25
CA TYR A 504 22.18 -29.08 1.56
C TYR A 504 23.17 -29.52 2.68
N PRO A 505 23.15 -28.91 3.87
CA PRO A 505 22.37 -27.73 4.26
C PRO A 505 22.87 -26.44 3.57
N GLU A 506 21.96 -25.49 3.38
CA GLU A 506 22.29 -24.15 2.89
C GLU A 506 23.21 -23.43 3.91
N PRO A 507 24.16 -22.57 3.47
CA PRO A 507 25.17 -21.99 4.37
C PRO A 507 24.62 -21.04 5.43
N GLU A 508 23.56 -20.29 5.11
CA GLU A 508 22.94 -19.30 5.98
C GLU A 508 21.46 -19.63 6.14
N LEU A 509 21.02 -19.89 7.38
CA LEU A 509 19.61 -20.08 7.74
C LEU A 509 18.84 -21.04 6.80
N PRO A 510 19.10 -22.37 6.87
CA PRO A 510 18.57 -23.31 5.89
C PRO A 510 17.05 -23.46 5.98
N LEU A 511 16.38 -23.34 4.83
CA LEU A 511 14.94 -23.61 4.73
C LEU A 511 14.64 -25.11 4.74
N ARG A 512 13.48 -25.46 5.29
CA ARG A 512 12.92 -26.82 5.29
C ARG A 512 11.46 -26.74 4.86
N SER A 513 10.94 -27.81 4.25
CA SER A 513 9.51 -27.97 3.98
C SER A 513 9.00 -29.24 4.64
N TYR A 514 7.76 -29.21 5.14
CA TYR A 514 7.09 -30.40 5.65
C TYR A 514 5.66 -30.47 5.12
N PRO A 515 5.16 -31.66 4.75
CA PRO A 515 3.80 -31.80 4.26
C PRO A 515 2.76 -31.45 5.35
N GLY A 516 1.75 -30.66 5.00
CA GLY A 516 0.68 -30.23 5.91
C GLY A 516 -0.71 -30.21 5.26
N ILE A 517 -1.76 -30.20 6.09
CA ILE A 517 -3.18 -30.17 5.69
C ILE A 517 -3.77 -28.75 5.85
N SER A 518 -2.98 -27.70 5.59
CA SER A 518 -3.45 -26.33 5.76
C SER A 518 -4.28 -25.88 4.55
N SER A 519 -5.53 -26.32 4.44
CA SER A 519 -6.49 -25.64 3.56
C SER A 519 -7.06 -24.46 4.31
N THR A 520 -6.69 -23.23 3.94
CA THR A 520 -7.33 -22.03 4.47
C THR A 520 -8.80 -22.06 4.03
N GLU A 521 -9.70 -22.24 4.99
CA GLU A 521 -11.17 -22.14 4.95
C GLU A 521 -11.82 -22.22 3.55
N ASP A 522 -12.47 -23.35 3.26
CA ASP A 522 -13.39 -23.55 2.13
C ASP A 522 -12.92 -22.92 0.81
N ALA A 523 -12.04 -23.62 0.09
CA ALA A 523 -11.86 -23.35 -1.33
C ALA A 523 -13.23 -23.51 -2.01
N VAL A 524 -13.81 -22.39 -2.44
CA VAL A 524 -15.12 -22.36 -3.12
C VAL A 524 -15.04 -23.14 -4.45
N GLN A 525 -13.83 -23.43 -4.94
CA GLN A 525 -13.54 -24.42 -5.96
C GLN A 525 -12.71 -25.56 -5.38
N ARG A 526 -13.29 -26.76 -5.26
CA ARG A 526 -12.52 -28.00 -5.16
C ARG A 526 -11.96 -28.29 -6.56
N ALA A 527 -10.72 -27.91 -6.83
CA ALA A 527 -10.03 -28.39 -8.00
C ALA A 527 -9.46 -29.79 -7.70
N ASP A 528 -9.71 -30.76 -8.60
CA ASP A 528 -9.20 -32.14 -8.53
C ASP A 528 -7.66 -32.24 -8.62
N LYS A 529 -6.96 -31.13 -8.84
CA LYS A 529 -5.49 -31.05 -8.87
C LYS A 529 -5.01 -30.10 -7.78
N SER A 530 -3.95 -30.50 -7.06
CA SER A 530 -3.28 -29.63 -6.08
C SER A 530 -2.91 -28.30 -6.73
N ASN A 531 -3.64 -27.24 -6.38
CA ASN A 531 -3.43 -25.94 -6.99
C ASN A 531 -2.25 -25.26 -6.29
N LYS A 532 -1.03 -25.43 -6.82
CA LYS A 532 0.21 -24.83 -6.27
C LYS A 532 0.11 -23.32 -6.10
N THR A 533 -0.69 -22.65 -6.92
CA THR A 533 -1.03 -21.23 -6.78
C THR A 533 -1.74 -20.92 -5.47
N GLN A 534 -2.64 -21.80 -5.05
CA GLN A 534 -3.34 -21.68 -3.76
C GLN A 534 -2.38 -21.90 -2.60
N GLU A 535 -1.50 -22.90 -2.69
CA GLU A 535 -0.45 -23.14 -1.67
C GLU A 535 0.49 -21.94 -1.52
N PHE A 536 0.95 -21.37 -2.64
CA PHE A 536 1.75 -20.16 -2.64
C PHE A 536 0.98 -18.98 -2.05
N PHE A 537 -0.27 -18.79 -2.44
CA PHE A 537 -1.12 -17.73 -1.92
C PHE A 537 -1.33 -17.85 -0.41
N ASP A 538 -1.58 -19.07 0.08
CA ASP A 538 -1.72 -19.35 1.51
C ASP A 538 -0.41 -19.05 2.26
N TYR A 539 0.77 -19.34 1.67
CA TYR A 539 2.07 -18.96 2.22
C TYR A 539 2.30 -17.44 2.23
N LEU A 540 1.92 -16.75 1.14
CA LEU A 540 2.04 -15.31 0.99
C LEU A 540 1.23 -14.57 2.07
N ILE A 541 0.03 -15.06 2.36
CA ILE A 541 -0.88 -14.50 3.36
C ILE A 541 -0.47 -14.87 4.78
N ASN A 542 -0.09 -16.13 5.03
CA ASN A 542 0.24 -16.63 6.37
C ASN A 542 1.71 -16.38 6.75
N GLY A 543 2.15 -15.13 6.56
CA GLY A 543 3.49 -14.68 6.89
C GLY A 543 3.84 -14.68 8.38
N THR A 544 2.93 -15.04 9.28
CA THR A 544 3.23 -15.17 10.72
C THR A 544 4.24 -16.29 11.00
N GLY A 545 4.42 -17.21 10.05
CA GLY A 545 5.33 -18.35 10.12
C GLY A 545 6.82 -18.03 10.01
N PHE A 546 7.25 -16.95 9.34
CA PHE A 546 8.63 -16.82 8.84
C PHE A 546 9.76 -17.06 9.87
N MET A 547 10.89 -17.55 9.36
CA MET A 547 12.04 -18.01 10.15
C MET A 547 12.70 -16.90 10.98
N VAL A 548 12.88 -15.70 10.41
CA VAL A 548 13.46 -14.54 11.09
C VAL A 548 12.48 -13.38 11.00
N ARG A 549 12.01 -12.94 12.16
CA ARG A 549 11.22 -11.72 12.34
C ARG A 549 12.05 -10.74 13.17
N VAL A 550 12.02 -9.47 12.80
CA VAL A 550 12.68 -8.40 13.54
C VAL A 550 11.64 -7.34 13.88
N GLU A 551 11.64 -6.91 15.13
CA GLU A 551 10.90 -5.74 15.60
C GLU A 551 11.91 -4.63 15.89
N MET A 552 11.92 -3.60 15.04
CA MET A 552 12.87 -2.51 15.11
C MET A 552 12.14 -1.23 15.48
N LYS A 553 12.50 -0.66 16.63
CA LYS A 553 12.05 0.67 17.02
C LYS A 553 12.99 1.71 16.42
N ILE A 554 12.45 2.63 15.64
CA ILE A 554 13.20 3.73 15.04
C ILE A 554 12.73 5.09 15.53
N MET A 555 13.65 6.06 15.48
CA MET A 555 13.31 7.47 15.41
C MET A 555 12.50 7.65 14.12
N GLY A 556 11.28 8.20 14.23
CA GLY A 556 10.28 8.05 13.17
C GLY A 556 10.78 8.45 11.77
N ASP A 557 10.30 7.75 10.75
CA ASP A 557 10.59 7.99 9.34
C ASP A 557 9.28 8.26 8.57
N PRO A 558 9.09 9.49 8.05
CA PRO A 558 7.91 9.87 7.29
C PRO A 558 7.65 9.01 6.04
N SER A 559 8.66 8.26 5.57
CA SER A 559 8.52 7.42 4.39
C SER A 559 7.58 6.23 4.58
N PHE A 560 7.27 5.84 5.80
CA PHE A 560 6.30 4.76 6.08
C PHE A 560 4.87 5.27 6.31
N ILE A 561 4.62 6.58 6.32
CA ILE A 561 3.29 7.16 6.56
C ILE A 561 2.75 7.83 5.29
N GLY A 562 2.89 7.19 4.12
CA GLY A 562 2.23 7.64 2.89
C GLY A 562 0.71 7.67 3.03
N ASP A 563 0.00 8.50 2.25
CA ASP A 563 -1.46 8.64 2.36
C ASP A 563 -2.27 7.95 1.24
N HIS A 564 -1.59 7.33 0.27
CA HIS A 564 -2.19 6.65 -0.89
C HIS A 564 -3.30 5.67 -0.54
N TYR A 565 -3.11 4.84 0.49
CA TYR A 565 -4.10 3.83 0.90
C TYR A 565 -5.42 4.43 1.40
N ALA A 566 -5.40 5.70 1.82
CA ALA A 566 -6.58 6.42 2.28
C ALA A 566 -7.24 7.21 1.15
N GLU A 567 -6.64 7.27 -0.03
CA GLU A 567 -7.20 7.97 -1.19
C GLU A 567 -8.31 7.16 -1.85
N PRO A 568 -9.49 7.76 -2.10
CA PRO A 568 -10.59 7.07 -2.75
C PRO A 568 -10.28 6.79 -4.21
N ILE A 569 -10.60 5.56 -4.62
CA ILE A 569 -10.41 5.11 -6.00
C ILE A 569 -11.49 5.72 -6.88
N LYS A 570 -11.07 6.35 -7.98
CA LYS A 570 -11.99 6.82 -9.01
C LYS A 570 -12.53 5.62 -9.79
N VAL A 571 -13.85 5.59 -10.00
CA VAL A 571 -14.47 4.62 -10.90
C VAL A 571 -13.87 4.87 -12.28
N MET A 572 -13.23 3.84 -12.85
CA MET A 572 -12.75 3.93 -14.22
C MET A 572 -13.99 4.03 -15.12
N GLY A 573 -14.16 5.12 -15.87
CA GLY A 573 -15.22 5.19 -16.87
C GLY A 573 -14.99 4.16 -17.98
N ASP A 574 -15.99 3.91 -18.83
CA ASP A 574 -15.90 3.10 -20.07
C ASP A 574 -14.88 3.64 -21.11
N GLY A 575 -13.97 4.53 -20.70
CA GLY A 575 -12.93 5.14 -21.49
C GLY A 575 -11.87 4.12 -21.94
N LYS A 576 -11.28 4.42 -23.09
CA LYS A 576 -10.34 3.54 -23.81
C LYS A 576 -9.27 2.95 -22.90
N ILE A 577 -9.39 1.63 -22.68
CA ILE A 577 -8.36 0.72 -22.18
C ILE A 577 -7.02 1.06 -22.86
N GLN A 578 -6.06 1.57 -22.10
CA GLN A 578 -4.68 1.68 -22.59
C GLN A 578 -4.18 0.27 -22.91
N LYS A 579 -3.62 0.10 -24.11
CA LYS A 579 -3.02 -1.16 -24.54
C LYS A 579 -1.82 -1.43 -23.63
N VAL A 580 -1.92 -2.46 -22.79
CA VAL A 580 -0.73 -3.03 -22.14
C VAL A 580 -0.09 -3.95 -23.15
N GLU A 581 1.01 -3.50 -23.76
CA GLU A 581 1.63 -4.20 -24.88
C GLU A 581 2.31 -5.51 -24.45
N ARG A 582 2.64 -5.68 -23.15
CA ARG A 582 3.16 -6.92 -22.56
C ARG A 582 2.85 -7.01 -21.06
N VAL A 583 2.44 -8.19 -20.62
CA VAL A 583 2.42 -8.56 -19.19
C VAL A 583 3.84 -8.50 -18.62
N GLY A 584 4.04 -7.76 -17.53
CA GLY A 584 5.37 -7.56 -16.92
C GLY A 584 6.03 -6.22 -17.26
N SER A 585 5.42 -5.37 -18.08
CA SER A 585 5.89 -4.01 -18.38
C SER A 585 5.30 -2.94 -17.44
N TYR A 586 4.96 -3.33 -16.21
CA TYR A 586 4.24 -2.49 -15.26
C TYR A 586 5.12 -1.35 -14.73
N GLY A 587 4.63 -0.11 -14.90
CA GLY A 587 5.29 1.12 -14.45
C GLY A 587 4.97 1.54 -13.01
N GLY A 588 4.52 0.61 -12.16
CA GLY A 588 4.28 0.89 -10.74
C GLY A 588 5.61 1.02 -9.99
N ASN A 589 5.81 2.13 -9.30
CA ASN A 589 6.93 2.30 -8.38
C ASN A 589 6.40 2.14 -6.96
N VAL A 590 6.96 1.19 -6.19
CA VAL A 590 6.69 1.04 -4.74
C VAL A 590 7.04 2.30 -3.94
N TRP A 591 7.73 3.26 -4.55
CA TRP A 591 8.15 4.52 -3.95
C TRP A 591 7.56 5.70 -4.72
N ASP A 592 6.81 6.55 -4.02
CA ASP A 592 6.31 7.81 -4.53
C ASP A 592 7.30 8.95 -4.19
N GLU A 593 7.85 9.56 -5.23
CA GLU A 593 8.82 10.65 -5.15
C GLU A 593 8.22 12.00 -4.75
N GLN A 594 6.95 12.25 -5.07
CA GLN A 594 6.24 13.45 -4.69
C GLN A 594 5.89 13.42 -3.20
N GLN A 595 5.56 12.24 -2.69
CA GLN A 595 5.23 12.02 -1.28
C GLN A 595 6.45 11.74 -0.40
N GLY A 596 7.57 11.31 -0.99
CA GLY A 596 8.75 10.84 -0.26
C GLY A 596 8.45 9.62 0.62
N ALA A 597 7.52 8.76 0.18
CA ALA A 597 6.98 7.64 0.95
C ALA A 597 6.76 6.40 0.09
N PHE A 598 6.65 5.25 0.74
CA PHE A 598 6.25 4.01 0.10
C PHE A 598 4.78 4.07 -0.31
N ASP A 599 4.49 3.67 -1.54
CA ASP A 599 3.12 3.43 -2.02
C ASP A 599 2.75 1.97 -1.72
N LEU A 600 2.01 1.83 -0.62
CA LEU A 600 1.60 0.54 -0.06
C LEU A 600 0.58 -0.19 -0.95
N ASP A 601 -0.07 0.51 -1.88
CA ASP A 601 -1.02 -0.09 -2.82
C ASP A 601 -0.36 -0.62 -4.08
N GLN A 602 0.89 -0.24 -4.36
CA GLN A 602 1.64 -0.66 -5.54
C GLN A 602 2.63 -1.81 -5.29
N GLY A 603 3.17 -1.96 -4.09
CA GLY A 603 4.03 -3.11 -3.79
C GLY A 603 4.57 -3.18 -2.36
N GLU A 604 5.32 -4.25 -2.09
CA GLU A 604 5.89 -4.53 -0.77
C GLU A 604 7.06 -3.58 -0.43
N PRO A 605 7.04 -2.87 0.72
CA PRO A 605 8.16 -2.04 1.14
C PRO A 605 9.35 -2.89 1.58
N LEU A 606 10.50 -2.66 0.93
CA LEU A 606 11.75 -3.36 1.17
C LEU A 606 12.81 -2.44 1.80
N VAL A 607 13.51 -2.98 2.80
CA VAL A 607 14.57 -2.28 3.54
C VAL A 607 15.78 -3.20 3.72
N THR A 608 16.98 -2.62 3.81
CA THR A 608 18.18 -3.36 4.21
C THR A 608 18.47 -3.11 5.68
N LEU A 609 18.88 -4.17 6.39
CA LEU A 609 19.38 -4.08 7.76
C LEU A 609 20.79 -4.66 7.81
N HIS A 610 21.74 -3.83 8.20
CA HIS A 610 23.14 -4.19 8.32
C HIS A 610 23.58 -4.14 9.78
N PHE A 611 24.12 -5.25 10.25
CA PHE A 611 24.72 -5.32 11.57
C PHE A 611 26.23 -5.12 11.49
N ARG A 612 26.76 -4.31 12.39
CA ARG A 612 28.21 -4.10 12.58
C ARG A 612 28.55 -4.18 14.04
N TYR A 613 29.50 -5.03 14.39
CA TYR A 613 29.98 -5.17 15.75
C TYR A 613 31.48 -5.02 15.80
N PRO A 614 32.01 -4.33 16.83
CA PRO A 614 33.43 -4.33 17.08
C PRO A 614 33.85 -5.74 17.50
N THR A 615 34.91 -6.26 16.90
CA THR A 615 35.51 -7.52 17.37
C THR A 615 36.54 -7.27 18.45
N ASP A 616 37.15 -6.07 18.45
CA ASP A 616 38.19 -5.64 19.37
C ASP A 616 38.28 -4.10 19.34
N PHE A 617 39.11 -3.48 20.19
CA PHE A 617 39.52 -2.09 20.09
C PHE A 617 41.03 -1.99 19.85
N ASP A 618 41.47 -0.91 19.21
CA ASP A 618 42.87 -0.57 19.10
C ASP A 618 43.34 0.08 20.41
N GLU A 619 44.21 -0.63 21.14
CA GLU A 619 44.76 -0.16 22.42
C GLU A 619 45.53 1.17 22.32
N VAL A 620 46.03 1.52 21.13
CA VAL A 620 46.80 2.75 20.91
C VAL A 620 45.89 3.92 20.50
N SER A 621 45.00 3.72 19.53
CA SER A 621 44.13 4.79 19.02
C SER A 621 42.79 4.90 19.74
N GLY A 622 42.42 3.91 20.56
CA GLY A 622 41.12 3.82 21.24
C GLY A 622 39.95 3.49 20.31
N ASN A 623 40.20 3.30 19.02
CA ASN A 623 39.15 3.07 18.02
C ASN A 623 38.71 1.61 18.00
N TYR A 624 37.43 1.38 17.72
CA TYR A 624 36.91 0.04 17.49
C TYR A 624 37.45 -0.58 16.20
N LYS A 625 37.89 -1.84 16.28
CA LYS A 625 38.24 -2.67 15.12
C LYS A 625 37.00 -3.47 14.68
N PHE A 626 36.53 -3.18 13.47
CA PHE A 626 35.51 -3.97 12.81
C PHE A 626 36.21 -4.96 11.88
N LYS A 627 36.05 -6.28 12.10
CA LYS A 627 36.51 -7.26 11.10
C LYS A 627 35.57 -7.21 9.90
N SER A 628 36.11 -7.19 8.70
CA SER A 628 35.32 -7.11 7.47
C SER A 628 34.75 -8.44 6.97
N GLN A 629 34.99 -9.56 7.68
CA GLN A 629 34.74 -10.91 7.16
C GLN A 629 33.73 -11.75 7.96
N GLU A 630 33.28 -11.28 9.12
CA GLU A 630 32.27 -12.00 9.90
C GLU A 630 30.87 -11.47 9.51
N GLU A 631 30.25 -12.12 8.53
CA GLU A 631 28.87 -11.81 8.11
C GLU A 631 27.89 -12.25 9.21
N ILE A 632 27.17 -11.29 9.78
CA ILE A 632 26.05 -11.60 10.68
C ILE A 632 24.93 -12.19 9.83
N GLN A 633 24.51 -13.43 10.13
CA GLN A 633 23.45 -14.16 9.43
C GLN A 633 22.10 -13.41 9.38
N PHE A 634 21.89 -12.49 10.32
CA PHE A 634 20.71 -11.63 10.38
C PHE A 634 20.84 -10.35 9.53
N SER A 635 22.00 -10.03 8.96
CA SER A 635 22.09 -8.96 7.97
C SER A 635 21.41 -9.40 6.67
N GLY A 636 20.75 -8.47 5.97
CA GLY A 636 20.17 -8.74 4.68
C GLY A 636 18.98 -7.84 4.32
N LEU A 637 18.24 -8.30 3.32
CA LEU A 637 17.00 -7.71 2.82
C LEU A 637 15.81 -8.13 3.69
N TYR A 638 15.02 -7.15 4.09
CA TYR A 638 13.83 -7.32 4.89
C TYR A 638 12.62 -6.73 4.17
N LYS A 639 11.48 -7.43 4.24
CA LYS A 639 10.19 -6.83 3.91
C LYS A 639 9.55 -6.29 5.17
N VAL A 640 9.03 -5.07 5.12
CA VAL A 640 8.33 -4.45 6.25
C VAL A 640 6.88 -4.91 6.22
N SER A 641 6.49 -5.74 7.19
CA SER A 641 5.16 -6.36 7.22
C SER A 641 4.10 -5.49 7.90
N ARG A 642 4.49 -4.81 8.98
CA ARG A 642 3.62 -3.93 9.76
C ARG A 642 4.42 -2.75 10.27
N VAL A 643 3.80 -1.58 10.31
CA VAL A 643 4.35 -0.38 10.91
C VAL A 643 3.36 0.18 11.91
N GLU A 644 3.88 0.49 13.09
CA GLU A 644 3.15 1.21 14.13
C GLU A 644 3.84 2.55 14.37
N SER A 645 3.16 3.63 14.02
CA SER A 645 3.65 5.00 14.14
C SER A 645 2.98 5.68 15.33
N THR A 646 3.78 6.06 16.32
CA THR A 646 3.29 6.72 17.54
C THR A 646 3.75 8.18 17.56
N PHE A 647 2.78 9.06 17.70
CA PHE A 647 2.93 10.50 17.89
C PHE A 647 2.46 10.83 19.30
N ASP A 648 3.38 11.01 20.24
CA ASP A 648 3.05 11.27 21.65
C ASP A 648 3.97 12.35 22.23
N ASN A 649 3.39 13.38 22.86
CA ASN A 649 4.09 14.48 23.51
C ASN A 649 5.21 15.13 22.67
N GLY A 650 4.98 15.32 21.36
CA GLY A 650 5.93 15.91 20.43
C GLY A 650 7.02 14.94 19.93
N GLN A 651 7.01 13.69 20.37
CA GLN A 651 7.90 12.65 19.87
C GLN A 651 7.20 11.81 18.80
N PHE A 652 7.90 11.58 17.70
CA PHE A 652 7.47 10.68 16.64
C PHE A 652 8.40 9.47 16.61
N THR A 653 7.86 8.30 16.91
CA THR A 653 8.58 7.02 16.92
C THR A 653 7.82 5.99 16.11
N GLN A 654 8.53 5.01 15.56
CA GLN A 654 7.91 3.92 14.82
C GLN A 654 8.45 2.58 15.26
N ILE A 655 7.59 1.56 15.24
CA ILE A 655 7.97 0.15 15.36
C ILE A 655 7.75 -0.50 14.00
N LEU A 656 8.84 -0.94 13.37
CA LEU A 656 8.81 -1.68 12.11
C LEU A 656 8.88 -3.18 12.43
N THR A 657 7.79 -3.90 12.19
CA THR A 657 7.80 -5.36 12.20
C THR A 657 8.17 -5.86 10.81
N MET A 658 9.37 -6.40 10.68
CA MET A 658 9.92 -6.82 9.41
C MET A 658 10.29 -8.30 9.40
N VAL A 659 10.34 -8.86 8.20
CA VAL A 659 10.62 -10.28 7.96
C VAL A 659 11.81 -10.37 7.01
N ARG A 660 12.80 -11.18 7.35
CA ARG A 660 13.93 -11.42 6.46
C ARG A 660 13.48 -12.25 5.26
N MET A 661 13.80 -11.82 4.04
CA MET A 661 13.53 -12.66 2.86
C MET A 661 14.38 -13.92 2.92
N ASN A 662 13.86 -15.06 2.49
CA ASN A 662 14.60 -16.31 2.59
C ASN A 662 15.62 -16.46 1.44
N ASN A 663 16.59 -17.37 1.61
CA ASN A 663 17.54 -17.82 0.59
C ASN A 663 18.39 -16.72 -0.09
N GLN A 664 18.61 -15.62 0.64
CA GLN A 664 19.57 -14.58 0.27
C GLN A 664 21.00 -15.10 0.46
N LYS A 665 21.90 -14.82 -0.49
CA LYS A 665 23.34 -14.86 -0.23
C LYS A 665 23.78 -13.59 0.47
N GLY A 666 24.59 -13.70 1.53
CA GLY A 666 25.39 -12.58 2.01
C GLY A 666 26.17 -11.93 0.87
N ASP A 667 26.21 -10.60 0.85
CA ASP A 667 26.95 -9.84 -0.16
C ASP A 667 28.44 -10.11 0.03
N LYS A 668 28.99 -11.09 -0.71
CA LYS A 668 30.45 -11.22 -0.83
C LYS A 668 31.08 -10.01 -1.53
N LYS A 669 30.27 -9.14 -2.11
CA LYS A 669 30.68 -7.81 -2.54
C LYS A 669 30.26 -6.83 -1.46
N SER A 670 31.15 -6.67 -0.49
CA SER A 670 31.33 -5.45 0.30
C SER A 670 30.36 -4.36 -0.11
N ALA A 671 29.41 -4.02 0.78
CA ALA A 671 28.89 -2.68 0.85
C ALA A 671 30.12 -1.77 0.93
N LYS A 672 30.65 -1.35 -0.23
CA LYS A 672 31.37 -0.11 -0.31
C LYS A 672 30.31 0.86 0.13
N PRO A 673 30.44 1.49 1.31
CA PRO A 673 29.55 2.58 1.59
C PRO A 673 29.68 3.48 0.36
N LEU A 674 28.56 3.84 -0.27
CA LEU A 674 28.52 5.04 -1.09
C LEU A 674 28.63 6.23 -0.13
N ILE A 675 29.70 6.28 0.67
CA ILE A 675 30.35 7.53 0.96
C ILE A 675 30.77 7.99 -0.42
N ASN A 676 30.01 8.93 -0.96
CA ASN A 676 30.51 9.81 -1.99
C ASN A 676 31.92 10.20 -1.55
N LYS A 677 32.95 9.71 -2.23
CA LYS A 677 34.34 10.15 -2.03
C LYS A 677 34.52 11.57 -2.58
N GLU A 678 33.50 12.42 -2.51
CA GLU A 678 33.73 13.83 -2.39
C GLU A 678 34.13 14.05 -0.94
N LYS A 679 35.44 14.18 -0.71
CA LYS A 679 35.92 14.91 0.46
C LYS A 679 35.19 16.25 0.43
N ILE A 680 34.13 16.41 1.22
CA ILE A 680 33.62 17.73 1.55
C ILE A 680 34.70 18.33 2.44
N ASN A 681 35.65 19.01 1.81
CA ASN A 681 36.59 19.86 2.50
C ASN A 681 35.79 21.07 3.00
N TYR A 682 35.34 21.03 4.25
CA TYR A 682 34.58 22.12 4.90
C TYR A 682 35.37 23.44 5.02
N GLN A 683 36.56 23.55 4.42
CA GLN A 683 37.41 24.75 4.47
C GLN A 683 37.57 25.51 3.15
N ASP A 684 37.10 25.01 1.99
CA ASP A 684 37.31 25.69 0.70
C ASP A 684 36.04 26.09 -0.07
N ALA A 685 34.85 25.90 0.51
CA ALA A 685 33.62 26.45 -0.06
C ALA A 685 33.55 27.97 0.19
N LYS A 686 34.34 28.76 -0.55
CA LYS A 686 34.04 30.20 -0.69
C LYS A 686 32.70 30.30 -1.42
N PRO A 687 31.64 30.86 -0.80
CA PRO A 687 30.38 31.07 -1.50
C PRO A 687 30.64 32.00 -2.70
N LYS A 688 30.09 31.65 -3.87
CA LYS A 688 29.93 32.63 -4.94
C LYS A 688 29.02 33.73 -4.40
N ALA A 689 29.61 34.87 -4.04
CA ALA A 689 28.87 36.07 -3.73
C ALA A 689 28.16 36.52 -5.01
N TYR A 690 26.83 36.44 -5.03
CA TYR A 690 26.03 37.20 -5.97
C TYR A 690 25.98 38.63 -5.45
N ASN A 691 26.48 39.59 -6.24
CA ASN A 691 26.42 40.99 -5.87
C ASN A 691 24.96 41.46 -5.92
N VAL A 692 24.59 42.36 -5.01
CA VAL A 692 23.24 42.92 -4.82
C VAL A 692 22.69 43.65 -6.08
N THR A 693 23.50 43.80 -7.13
CA THR A 693 23.12 44.40 -8.41
C THR A 693 22.37 43.46 -9.36
N ASP A 694 22.28 42.16 -9.06
CA ASP A 694 21.77 41.14 -10.00
C ASP A 694 20.31 40.73 -9.75
N ILE A 695 19.62 41.45 -8.86
CA ILE A 695 18.20 41.25 -8.51
C ILE A 695 17.45 42.51 -8.93
N ASP A 696 16.44 42.38 -9.79
CA ASP A 696 15.57 43.52 -10.10
C ASP A 696 14.67 43.87 -8.92
N ALA A 697 14.05 45.06 -8.94
CA ALA A 697 13.16 45.50 -7.87
C ALA A 697 11.92 44.60 -7.65
N ALA A 698 11.73 43.57 -8.48
CA ALA A 698 10.67 42.56 -8.38
C ALA A 698 11.18 41.17 -7.93
N GLY A 699 12.46 41.04 -7.55
CA GLY A 699 13.01 39.82 -6.97
C GLY A 699 13.33 38.70 -7.97
N ARG A 700 13.45 39.01 -9.28
CA ARG A 700 13.81 38.01 -10.29
C ARG A 700 15.32 38.01 -10.57
N ILE A 701 15.90 36.82 -10.62
CA ILE A 701 17.30 36.63 -11.04
C ILE A 701 17.36 36.81 -12.56
N ARG A 702 18.17 37.76 -13.05
CA ARG A 702 18.39 37.92 -14.50
C ARG A 702 19.30 36.81 -15.02
N GLY A 703 18.74 35.93 -15.85
CA GLY A 703 19.47 34.96 -16.65
C GLY A 703 19.38 33.52 -16.15
N GLY A 704 18.34 32.81 -16.59
CA GLY A 704 18.24 31.35 -16.48
C GLY A 704 17.06 30.87 -17.34
N LEU A 705 17.36 30.05 -18.33
CA LEU A 705 16.39 29.29 -19.14
C LEU A 705 15.60 28.30 -18.28
#